data_AF-A0A7W0XAA4-F1
#
_entry.id   AF-A0A7W0XAA4-F1
#
_cell.length_a   1.000
_cell.length_b   1.000
_cell.length_c   1.000
_cell.angle_alpha   90.00
_cell.angle_beta   90.00
_cell.angle_gamma   90.00
#
_symmetry.space_group_name_H-M   'P 1'
#
loop_
_entity.id
_entity.type
_entity.pdbx_description
1 polymer ?
#
loop_
_entity_poly.entity_id
_entity_poly.type
_entity_poly.pdbx_seq_one_letter_code
_entity_poly.pdbx_strand_id
1 'polypeptide(L)'
;GRPDMPEALTDFYDYGSMLMEPWDGPASVTFTDGRILGATLDRNGLRPGRWVVTRDGWFALASEAGAFHVPPEDVERVGRLLPGRLLVVDPERGGLLEEREAELEVARSKPYGAWFGEHSLHVEDLPAGRPQERPLVGLRERHLAFGWTQEDLKTVLAPMAEKGAEQVGSMGNDSALAALSQHEPPLFSYFKQLFAQVTNPAIDPVREKVVMSLRTIVGPEGDLFEETEEQARRLVLEQPIMTDEDLARLRAVEAAPLTSRTLDATWPVKEREAGLSTALDALCAGADAALEHGSGVLIVSDRALSSERAAVPSLLALSAVHHHLVRTGTRTRTGLVVESGEPREPHHIAALIGYGAAAVNPYLMLESVGDAQDKVIASLGKSLLKVISKMGISTIRSYSGAQVFEAVGLDRDLVDRHFCGTPSRIGGIGLEGLAREALDRHARAWPHEHGEALPDHVEDALLPAASARLLPQGGQYQWRRDGERHMWDPATITGLQQVARGAGPEAYEEFARRVNEENASHGMLRGLMRLRTDQEPVSLSDVEPAAEIVKRFTTGAMSLGSLSSEAHETLAVAMNRLGGRSNTGEGGEDPRRFAPDPNGDLRRSAIKQVASGRFGVTTDYLVNADQLQIKVAQGAKPGEGGQLPGHKITAEIGRLRHSTPGVELISPPPHHDIYSIEDLKQLIYDLRCANPRARISVKLVSEVGVGTVAAGVAKANSDHVLISGHDGGTGASPLTSLKHAGAPWELGLAETQQTL
;
A
#
# COMPACT_ATOMS: atom_id res chain seq x y z
N GLY A 1 -17.18 15.66 11.08
CA GLY A 1 -18.13 14.66 11.62
C GLY A 1 -19.37 14.54 10.75
N ARG A 2 -20.22 13.55 11.04
CA ARG A 2 -21.56 13.39 10.44
C ARG A 2 -22.54 14.34 11.13
N PRO A 3 -23.18 15.31 10.44
CA PRO A 3 -24.04 16.31 11.08
C PRO A 3 -25.33 15.74 11.68
N ASP A 4 -25.66 14.47 11.39
CA ASP A 4 -26.80 13.74 11.93
C ASP A 4 -26.49 12.94 13.22
N MET A 5 -25.26 13.01 13.74
CA MET A 5 -24.87 12.32 14.98
C MET A 5 -25.16 13.20 16.21
N PRO A 6 -25.86 12.69 17.24
CA PRO A 6 -26.01 13.39 18.51
C PRO A 6 -24.66 13.78 19.13
N GLU A 7 -24.61 14.95 19.77
CA GLU A 7 -23.39 15.49 20.40
C GLU A 7 -22.78 14.52 21.42
N ALA A 8 -23.59 13.99 22.35
CA ALA A 8 -23.14 13.02 23.34
C ALA A 8 -22.44 11.78 22.71
N LEU A 9 -22.88 11.33 21.53
CA LEU A 9 -22.22 10.23 20.82
C LEU A 9 -20.90 10.66 20.19
N THR A 10 -20.84 11.88 19.67
CA THR A 10 -19.59 12.46 19.14
C THR A 10 -18.55 12.52 20.27
N ASP A 11 -18.94 13.07 21.42
CA ASP A 11 -18.11 13.16 22.62
C ASP A 11 -17.63 11.79 23.11
N PHE A 12 -18.52 10.79 23.15
CA PHE A 12 -18.17 9.42 23.51
C PHE A 12 -17.12 8.83 22.56
N TYR A 13 -17.26 9.03 21.25
CA TYR A 13 -16.30 8.52 20.28
C TYR A 13 -14.97 9.29 20.31
N ASP A 14 -14.99 10.60 20.53
CA ASP A 14 -13.77 11.40 20.67
C ASP A 14 -12.95 10.96 21.88
N TYR A 15 -13.60 10.78 23.04
CA TYR A 15 -12.97 10.19 24.21
C TYR A 15 -12.55 8.73 23.98
N GLY A 16 -13.43 7.88 23.45
CA GLY A 16 -13.15 6.46 23.21
C GLY A 16 -11.97 6.25 22.25
N SER A 17 -11.75 7.19 21.32
CA SER A 17 -10.57 7.19 20.46
C SER A 17 -9.26 7.39 21.23
N MET A 18 -9.28 7.88 22.47
CA MET A 18 -8.09 7.95 23.33
C MET A 18 -7.72 6.61 23.95
N LEU A 19 -8.67 5.67 24.03
CA LEU A 19 -8.50 4.39 24.72
C LEU A 19 -8.12 3.26 23.78
N MET A 20 -8.77 3.18 22.62
CA MET A 20 -8.67 2.02 21.73
C MET A 20 -8.72 2.46 20.28
N GLU A 21 -7.88 1.87 19.44
CA GLU A 21 -7.95 1.98 17.99
C GLU A 21 -9.08 1.13 17.42
N PRO A 22 -9.71 1.54 16.30
CA PRO A 22 -10.74 0.71 15.68
C PRO A 22 -10.19 -0.63 15.17
N TRP A 23 -10.94 -1.69 15.38
CA TRP A 23 -10.70 -3.00 14.77
C TRP A 23 -11.45 -3.02 13.43
N ASP A 24 -10.75 -2.67 12.35
CA ASP A 24 -11.38 -2.43 11.05
C ASP A 24 -11.51 -3.69 10.18
N GLY A 25 -12.34 -3.59 9.14
CA GLY A 25 -12.62 -4.64 8.18
C GLY A 25 -14.11 -4.99 8.08
N PRO A 26 -14.55 -5.73 7.04
CA PRO A 26 -15.94 -6.14 6.90
C PRO A 26 -16.40 -6.97 8.09
N ALA A 27 -17.43 -6.50 8.79
CA ALA A 27 -17.97 -7.20 9.94
C ALA A 27 -19.49 -7.08 10.02
N SER A 28 -20.14 -8.21 10.29
CA SER A 28 -21.49 -8.25 10.83
C SER A 28 -21.42 -9.04 12.12
N VAL A 29 -21.53 -8.33 13.25
CA VAL A 29 -21.36 -8.89 14.58
C VAL A 29 -22.73 -9.04 15.21
N THR A 30 -23.05 -10.25 15.65
CA THR A 30 -24.22 -10.53 16.48
C THR A 30 -23.72 -11.04 17.82
N PHE A 31 -24.25 -10.51 18.92
CA PHE A 31 -23.72 -10.77 20.26
C PHE A 31 -24.84 -10.83 21.30
N THR A 32 -24.53 -11.41 22.45
CA THR A 32 -25.42 -11.47 23.62
C THR A 32 -24.59 -11.61 24.89
N ASP A 33 -25.07 -11.03 25.98
CA ASP A 33 -24.56 -11.25 27.34
C ASP A 33 -25.41 -12.27 28.12
N GLY A 34 -26.38 -12.92 27.45
CA GLY A 34 -27.38 -13.81 28.05
C GLY A 34 -28.68 -13.13 28.46
N ARG A 35 -28.73 -11.78 28.46
CA ARG A 35 -29.95 -11.00 28.73
C ARG A 35 -30.42 -10.24 27.49
N ILE A 36 -29.52 -9.50 26.84
CA ILE A 36 -29.82 -8.74 25.63
C ILE A 36 -29.26 -9.43 24.40
N LEU A 37 -29.87 -9.19 23.24
CA LEU A 37 -29.32 -9.51 21.93
C LEU A 37 -28.90 -8.23 21.24
N GLY A 38 -27.67 -8.17 20.75
CA GLY A 38 -27.13 -7.04 20.00
C GLY A 38 -26.69 -7.45 18.60
N ALA A 39 -26.79 -6.51 17.66
CA ALA A 39 -26.19 -6.65 16.35
C ALA A 39 -25.64 -5.32 15.83
N THR A 40 -24.49 -5.34 15.18
CA THR A 40 -23.91 -4.16 14.54
C THR A 40 -23.14 -4.55 13.28
N LEU A 41 -22.89 -3.56 12.44
CA LEU A 41 -21.96 -3.69 11.32
C LEU A 41 -20.68 -2.93 11.62
N ASP A 42 -19.65 -3.23 10.84
CA ASP A 42 -18.52 -2.33 10.71
C ASP A 42 -18.94 -0.93 10.27
N ARG A 43 -18.01 0.02 10.41
CA ARG A 43 -18.26 1.44 10.16
C ARG A 43 -18.65 1.78 8.72
N ASN A 44 -18.28 0.93 7.77
CA ASN A 44 -18.56 1.07 6.35
C ASN A 44 -19.80 0.26 5.93
N GLY A 45 -20.24 -0.70 6.77
CA GLY A 45 -21.39 -1.56 6.51
C GLY A 45 -21.14 -2.51 5.34
N LEU A 46 -19.98 -3.17 5.33
CA LEU A 46 -19.51 -3.99 4.22
C LEU A 46 -20.10 -5.39 4.20
N ARG A 47 -20.83 -5.79 5.25
CA ARG A 47 -21.62 -7.04 5.30
C ARG A 47 -23.11 -6.74 5.42
N PRO A 48 -23.97 -7.60 4.85
CA PRO A 48 -25.41 -7.42 4.96
C PRO A 48 -25.94 -7.93 6.30
N GLY A 49 -26.99 -7.28 6.81
CA GLY A 49 -27.77 -7.76 7.94
C GLY A 49 -29.21 -7.30 7.81
N ARG A 50 -30.14 -8.25 7.70
CA ARG A 50 -31.59 -8.05 7.53
C ARG A 50 -32.31 -8.58 8.75
N TRP A 51 -33.37 -7.89 9.17
CA TRP A 51 -34.17 -8.32 10.31
C TRP A 51 -35.67 -8.16 10.06
N VAL A 52 -36.45 -8.95 10.79
CA VAL A 52 -37.91 -8.93 10.79
C VAL A 52 -38.42 -9.05 12.22
N VAL A 53 -39.47 -8.28 12.53
CA VAL A 53 -40.28 -8.39 13.74
C VAL A 53 -41.66 -8.90 13.33
N THR A 54 -42.15 -9.93 14.00
CA THR A 54 -43.47 -10.51 13.76
C THR A 54 -44.50 -9.96 14.76
N ARG A 55 -45.78 -10.02 14.40
CA ARG A 55 -46.89 -9.52 15.23
C ARG A 55 -47.05 -10.25 16.57
N ASP A 56 -46.57 -11.48 16.66
CA ASP A 56 -46.53 -12.29 17.88
C ASP A 56 -45.24 -12.08 18.70
N GLY A 57 -44.41 -11.10 18.32
CA GLY A 57 -43.29 -10.60 19.13
C GLY A 57 -41.94 -11.27 18.88
N TRP A 58 -41.79 -12.09 17.83
CA TRP A 58 -40.48 -12.64 17.48
C TRP A 58 -39.62 -11.63 16.75
N PHE A 59 -38.32 -11.66 17.05
CA PHE A 59 -37.30 -10.95 16.29
C PHE A 59 -36.38 -11.99 15.63
N ALA A 60 -36.17 -11.84 14.32
CA ALA A 60 -35.21 -12.66 13.58
C ALA A 60 -34.26 -11.78 12.79
N LEU A 61 -32.97 -12.11 12.82
CA LEU A 61 -31.90 -11.45 12.07
C LEU A 61 -31.09 -12.48 11.30
N ALA A 62 -30.79 -12.18 10.04
CA ALA A 62 -29.96 -13.00 9.17
C ALA A 62 -29.18 -12.11 8.19
N SER A 63 -28.14 -12.67 7.55
CA SER A 63 -27.39 -11.95 6.51
C SER A 63 -28.26 -11.62 5.28
N GLU A 64 -29.24 -12.47 4.96
CA GLU A 64 -30.13 -12.29 3.82
C GLU A 64 -31.61 -12.26 4.24
N ALA A 65 -32.42 -11.51 3.48
CA ALA A 65 -33.86 -11.58 3.59
C ALA A 65 -34.37 -12.90 2.98
N GLY A 66 -35.32 -13.56 3.65
CA GLY A 66 -35.87 -14.84 3.20
C GLY A 66 -35.16 -16.08 3.77
N ALA A 67 -34.15 -15.91 4.62
CA ALA A 67 -33.55 -17.01 5.39
C ALA A 67 -34.57 -17.68 6.34
N PHE A 68 -35.55 -16.91 6.82
CA PHE A 68 -36.69 -17.38 7.59
C PHE A 68 -37.98 -17.15 6.81
N HIS A 69 -38.85 -18.16 6.77
CA HIS A 69 -40.17 -18.02 6.17
C HIS A 69 -41.13 -17.41 7.20
N VAL A 70 -41.58 -16.18 6.94
CA VAL A 70 -42.58 -15.48 7.74
C VAL A 70 -43.73 -15.11 6.79
N PRO A 71 -44.98 -15.56 7.05
CA PRO A 71 -46.15 -15.15 6.26
C PRO A 71 -46.28 -13.62 6.24
N PRO A 72 -46.55 -12.98 5.09
CA PRO A 72 -46.65 -11.52 5.00
C PRO A 72 -47.66 -10.89 5.98
N GLU A 73 -48.73 -11.61 6.32
CA GLU A 73 -49.74 -11.21 7.30
C GLU A 73 -49.19 -11.09 8.73
N ASP A 74 -48.17 -11.88 9.08
CA ASP A 74 -47.55 -11.94 10.40
C ASP A 74 -46.37 -10.98 10.55
N VAL A 75 -45.92 -10.35 9.46
CA VAL A 75 -44.87 -9.33 9.48
C VAL A 75 -45.41 -8.05 10.11
N GLU A 76 -44.77 -7.61 11.20
CA GLU A 76 -45.03 -6.30 11.80
C GLU A 76 -44.07 -5.27 11.22
N ARG A 77 -42.76 -5.55 11.25
CA ARG A 77 -41.70 -4.65 10.77
C ARG A 77 -40.58 -5.43 10.10
N VAL A 78 -39.93 -4.80 9.12
CA VAL A 78 -38.72 -5.30 8.49
C VAL A 78 -37.69 -4.19 8.41
N GLY A 79 -36.41 -4.56 8.46
CA GLY A 79 -35.35 -3.58 8.34
C GLY A 79 -34.01 -4.20 7.99
N ARG A 80 -32.97 -3.38 8.13
CA ARG A 80 -31.58 -3.76 7.93
C ARG A 80 -30.69 -3.08 8.96
N LEU A 81 -29.54 -3.68 9.24
CA LEU A 81 -28.46 -3.01 9.95
C LEU A 81 -27.91 -1.86 9.09
N LEU A 82 -27.44 -0.81 9.76
CA LEU A 82 -26.86 0.37 9.13
C LEU A 82 -25.40 0.54 9.58
N PRO A 83 -24.52 1.11 8.72
CA PRO A 83 -23.11 1.29 9.07
C PRO A 83 -22.91 2.04 10.39
N GLY A 84 -22.21 1.41 11.33
CA GLY A 84 -21.91 1.96 12.65
C GLY A 84 -23.13 2.32 13.49
N ARG A 85 -24.28 1.64 13.31
CA ARG A 85 -25.44 1.74 14.21
C ARG A 85 -25.63 0.43 14.95
N LEU A 86 -25.78 0.54 16.27
CA LEU A 86 -26.10 -0.59 17.12
C LEU A 86 -27.60 -0.89 17.11
N LEU A 87 -27.96 -2.16 16.88
CA LEU A 87 -29.29 -2.71 17.11
C LEU A 87 -29.26 -3.49 18.43
N VAL A 88 -30.21 -3.24 19.31
CA VAL A 88 -30.35 -3.95 20.59
C VAL A 88 -31.79 -4.41 20.77
N VAL A 89 -31.95 -5.66 21.19
CA VAL A 89 -33.20 -6.26 21.62
C VAL A 89 -33.06 -6.62 23.09
N ASP A 90 -33.87 -5.98 23.95
CA ASP A 90 -33.97 -6.28 25.38
C ASP A 90 -35.41 -6.74 25.68
N PRO A 91 -35.64 -8.05 25.88
CA PRO A 91 -36.95 -8.58 26.21
C PRO A 91 -37.57 -7.98 27.47
N GLU A 92 -36.76 -7.54 28.45
CA GLU A 92 -37.25 -6.92 29.68
C GLU A 92 -37.73 -5.48 29.46
N ARG A 93 -37.21 -4.79 28.44
CA ARG A 93 -37.59 -3.42 28.04
C ARG A 93 -38.61 -3.39 26.91
N GLY A 94 -39.24 -4.52 26.59
CA GLY A 94 -40.29 -4.58 25.56
C GLY A 94 -39.78 -4.88 24.15
N GLY A 95 -38.57 -5.43 23.99
CA GLY A 95 -38.07 -5.95 22.72
C GLY A 95 -37.05 -5.03 22.04
N LEU A 96 -37.26 -4.73 20.76
CA LEU A 96 -36.34 -3.93 19.95
C LEU A 96 -36.31 -2.48 20.44
N LEU A 97 -35.12 -1.99 20.81
CA LEU A 97 -34.93 -0.59 21.24
C LEU A 97 -34.89 0.36 20.03
N GLU A 98 -35.52 1.53 20.17
CA GLU A 98 -35.67 2.51 19.09
C GLU A 98 -34.57 3.59 19.11
N GLU A 99 -34.45 4.34 18.01
CA GLU A 99 -33.80 5.68 17.95
C GLU A 99 -32.45 5.85 18.67
N ARG A 100 -31.54 4.86 18.59
CA ARG A 100 -30.21 4.89 19.23
C ARG A 100 -30.27 4.98 20.77
N GLU A 101 -31.37 4.56 21.39
CA GLU A 101 -31.57 4.64 22.84
C GLU A 101 -30.41 4.01 23.62
N ALA A 102 -30.01 2.79 23.25
CA ALA A 102 -28.89 2.08 23.88
C ALA A 102 -27.54 2.81 23.71
N GLU A 103 -27.27 3.35 22.52
CA GLU A 103 -26.03 4.09 22.27
C GLU A 103 -25.97 5.37 23.11
N LEU A 104 -27.09 6.10 23.20
CA LEU A 104 -27.19 7.34 23.96
C LEU A 104 -27.13 7.12 25.47
N GLU A 105 -27.65 6.00 25.97
CA GLU A 105 -27.56 5.61 27.38
C GLU A 105 -26.08 5.44 27.80
N VAL A 106 -25.30 4.71 27.00
CA VAL A 106 -23.86 4.54 27.23
C VAL A 106 -23.12 5.87 27.07
N ALA A 107 -23.38 6.61 26.00
CA ALA A 107 -22.71 7.87 25.72
C ALA A 107 -22.97 8.98 26.76
N ARG A 108 -24.06 8.88 27.54
CA ARG A 108 -24.41 9.82 28.62
C ARG A 108 -24.07 9.31 30.02
N SER A 109 -23.53 8.10 30.13
CA SER A 109 -23.21 7.48 31.43
C SER A 109 -22.14 8.25 32.20
N LYS A 110 -21.26 8.96 31.49
CA LYS A 110 -20.16 9.76 32.02
C LYS A 110 -20.00 11.06 31.21
N PRO A 111 -19.34 12.10 31.77
CA PRO A 111 -19.19 13.39 31.09
C PRO A 111 -18.02 13.38 30.07
N TYR A 112 -18.08 12.46 29.09
CA TYR A 112 -16.99 12.25 28.12
C TYR A 112 -16.59 13.50 27.35
N GLY A 113 -17.56 14.36 27.00
CA GLY A 113 -17.30 15.62 26.29
C GLY A 113 -16.50 16.61 27.14
N ALA A 114 -16.80 16.71 28.44
CA ALA A 114 -16.03 17.54 29.36
C ALA A 114 -14.61 16.97 29.54
N TRP A 115 -14.48 15.65 29.72
CA TRP A 115 -13.18 14.99 29.83
C TRP A 115 -12.31 15.22 28.61
N PHE A 116 -12.87 15.01 27.42
CA PHE A 116 -12.14 15.24 26.18
C PHE A 116 -11.79 16.72 25.98
N GLY A 117 -12.77 17.63 26.10
CA GLY A 117 -12.58 19.05 25.82
C GLY A 117 -11.67 19.79 26.81
N GLU A 118 -11.67 19.38 28.09
CA GLU A 118 -10.86 20.04 29.12
C GLU A 118 -9.42 19.49 29.21
N HIS A 119 -9.21 18.21 28.85
CA HIS A 119 -7.93 17.53 29.11
C HIS A 119 -7.17 17.09 27.86
N SER A 120 -7.81 16.97 26.69
CA SER A 120 -7.07 16.69 25.45
C SER A 120 -6.18 17.87 25.07
N LEU A 121 -5.01 17.57 24.53
CA LEU A 121 -4.00 18.57 24.20
C LEU A 121 -3.81 18.62 22.69
N HIS A 122 -3.74 19.82 22.13
CA HIS A 122 -3.36 20.05 20.74
C HIS A 122 -2.01 20.77 20.67
N VAL A 123 -1.39 20.80 19.49
CA VAL A 123 -0.05 21.39 19.30
C VAL A 123 -0.05 22.89 19.61
N GLU A 124 -1.17 23.56 19.41
CA GLU A 124 -1.39 24.98 19.72
C GLU A 124 -1.45 25.25 21.21
N ASP A 125 -1.80 24.26 22.02
CA ASP A 125 -1.90 24.35 23.49
C ASP A 125 -0.53 24.16 24.17
N LEU A 126 0.44 23.60 23.44
CA LEU A 126 1.78 23.33 23.96
C LEU A 126 2.60 24.62 24.12
N PRO A 127 3.53 24.67 25.09
CA PRO A 127 4.39 25.82 25.28
C PRO A 127 5.21 26.11 24.02
N ALA A 128 5.49 27.40 23.78
CA ALA A 128 6.31 27.81 22.66
C ALA A 128 7.70 27.12 22.72
N GLY A 129 8.00 26.36 21.67
CA GLY A 129 9.29 25.71 21.50
C GLY A 129 10.39 26.70 21.18
N ARG A 130 11.62 26.42 21.63
CA ARG A 130 12.78 27.13 21.08
C ARG A 130 13.02 26.62 19.66
N PRO A 131 13.15 27.51 18.66
CA PRO A 131 13.55 27.09 17.32
C PRO A 131 14.83 26.28 17.42
N GLN A 132 14.84 25.10 16.81
CA GLN A 132 16.05 24.28 16.79
C GLN A 132 17.13 25.03 16.03
N GLU A 133 18.36 25.04 16.56
CA GLU A 133 19.48 25.67 15.85
C GLU A 133 19.66 25.01 14.48
N ARG A 134 19.95 25.84 13.46
CA ARG A 134 20.22 25.32 12.12
C ARG A 134 21.37 24.32 12.20
N PRO A 135 21.25 23.13 11.56
CA PRO A 135 22.36 22.19 11.54
C PRO A 135 23.63 22.85 11.03
N LEU A 136 24.76 22.56 11.68
CA LEU A 136 26.08 23.01 11.22
C LEU A 136 26.44 22.38 9.85
N VAL A 137 25.85 21.23 9.55
CA VAL A 137 25.99 20.51 8.28
C VAL A 137 25.10 21.15 7.21
N GLY A 138 25.67 21.43 6.05
CA GLY A 138 24.95 21.98 4.91
C GLY A 138 23.82 21.06 4.41
N LEU A 139 22.83 21.65 3.74
CA LEU A 139 21.66 20.93 3.22
C LEU A 139 22.07 19.81 2.25
N ARG A 140 23.05 20.08 1.38
CA ARG A 140 23.52 19.15 0.36
C ARG A 140 24.21 17.93 0.99
N GLU A 141 25.07 18.15 1.97
CA GLU A 141 25.79 17.09 2.68
C GLU A 141 24.79 16.15 3.37
N ARG A 142 23.74 16.72 3.98
CA ARG A 142 22.63 15.92 4.54
C ARG A 142 21.89 15.13 3.47
N HIS A 143 21.54 15.75 2.34
CA HIS A 143 20.94 15.02 1.21
C HIS A 143 21.79 13.83 0.78
N LEU A 144 23.10 14.01 0.61
CA LEU A 144 24.02 12.93 0.22
C LEU A 144 24.09 11.82 1.27
N ALA A 145 24.24 12.18 2.55
CA ALA A 145 24.34 11.24 3.66
C ALA A 145 23.08 10.38 3.81
N PHE A 146 21.90 10.95 3.54
CA PHE A 146 20.64 10.20 3.50
C PHE A 146 20.34 9.57 2.12
N GLY A 147 21.25 9.70 1.13
CA GLY A 147 21.09 9.10 -0.20
C GLY A 147 20.06 9.76 -1.11
N TRP A 148 19.74 11.04 -0.91
CA TRP A 148 18.84 11.78 -1.79
C TRP A 148 19.46 11.99 -3.17
N THR A 149 18.60 11.90 -4.18
CA THR A 149 18.96 12.07 -5.58
C THR A 149 18.26 13.29 -6.17
N GLN A 150 18.70 13.70 -7.36
CA GLN A 150 17.97 14.72 -8.12
C GLN A 150 16.58 14.24 -8.54
N GLU A 151 16.41 12.93 -8.78
CA GLU A 151 15.13 12.34 -9.13
C GLU A 151 14.14 12.43 -7.96
N ASP A 152 14.57 12.21 -6.72
CA ASP A 152 13.70 12.37 -5.55
C ASP A 152 13.15 13.81 -5.47
N LEU A 153 14.04 14.79 -5.64
CA LEU A 153 13.65 16.21 -5.60
C LEU A 153 12.71 16.60 -6.75
N LYS A 154 13.01 16.17 -7.97
CA LYS A 154 12.29 16.61 -9.18
C LYS A 154 11.03 15.81 -9.48
N THR A 155 11.08 14.50 -9.29
CA THR A 155 10.01 13.57 -9.70
C THR A 155 9.02 13.32 -8.57
N VAL A 156 9.50 13.30 -7.31
CA VAL A 156 8.65 13.02 -6.15
C VAL A 156 8.28 14.33 -5.45
N LEU A 157 9.27 15.09 -4.97
CA LEU A 157 9.04 16.24 -4.08
C LEU A 157 8.42 17.45 -4.79
N ALA A 158 8.94 17.84 -5.96
CA ALA A 158 8.46 19.02 -6.68
C ALA A 158 6.95 18.95 -7.02
N PRO A 159 6.39 17.83 -7.53
CA PRO A 159 4.94 17.72 -7.72
C PRO A 159 4.11 17.92 -6.44
N MET A 160 4.58 17.40 -5.30
CA MET A 160 3.92 17.61 -4.01
C MET A 160 3.95 19.08 -3.59
N ALA A 161 5.09 19.75 -3.78
CA ALA A 161 5.25 21.17 -3.47
C ALA A 161 4.44 22.09 -4.40
N GLU A 162 4.36 21.76 -5.69
CA GLU A 162 3.65 22.57 -6.68
C GLU A 162 2.13 22.38 -6.59
N LYS A 163 1.69 21.11 -6.59
CA LYS A 163 0.29 20.71 -6.81
C LYS A 163 -0.42 20.23 -5.55
N GLY A 164 0.30 19.94 -4.46
CA GLY A 164 -0.28 19.34 -3.25
C GLY A 164 -0.86 17.94 -3.50
N ALA A 165 -0.25 17.20 -4.42
CA ALA A 165 -0.59 15.82 -4.78
C ALA A 165 0.66 15.06 -5.24
N GLU A 166 0.69 13.75 -5.02
CA GLU A 166 1.76 12.89 -5.52
C GLU A 166 1.78 12.81 -7.06
N GLN A 167 2.93 12.43 -7.61
CA GLN A 167 3.11 12.27 -9.03
C GLN A 167 2.43 11.00 -9.55
N VAL A 168 1.78 11.11 -10.71
CA VAL A 168 1.26 9.98 -11.48
C VAL A 168 2.26 9.64 -12.58
N GLY A 169 2.59 8.35 -12.70
CA GLY A 169 3.41 7.78 -13.75
C GLY A 169 2.67 6.73 -14.59
N SER A 170 3.43 5.99 -15.39
CA SER A 170 2.94 4.92 -16.27
C SER A 170 4.00 3.85 -16.44
N MET A 171 3.73 2.82 -17.24
CA MET A 171 4.55 1.61 -17.41
C MET A 171 4.63 0.76 -16.13
N GLY A 172 5.52 -0.22 -16.07
CA GLY A 172 5.68 -1.13 -14.93
C GLY A 172 6.89 -0.76 -14.09
N ASN A 173 7.08 -1.45 -12.97
CA ASN A 173 8.31 -1.37 -12.21
C ASN A 173 9.30 -2.40 -12.73
N ASP A 174 10.19 -1.96 -13.61
CA ASP A 174 11.22 -2.77 -14.22
C ASP A 174 12.62 -2.53 -13.63
N SER A 175 12.73 -1.78 -12.54
CA SER A 175 14.01 -1.60 -11.84
C SER A 175 14.38 -2.85 -11.04
N ALA A 176 15.66 -3.02 -10.73
CA ALA A 176 16.15 -4.10 -9.89
C ALA A 176 15.41 -4.16 -8.52
N LEU A 177 15.23 -5.38 -7.99
CA LEU A 177 14.81 -5.56 -6.61
C LEU A 177 15.84 -4.95 -5.65
N ALA A 178 15.39 -4.43 -4.51
CA ALA A 178 16.26 -3.68 -3.60
C ALA A 178 17.52 -4.47 -3.18
N ALA A 179 17.36 -5.74 -2.82
CA ALA A 179 18.46 -6.64 -2.45
C ALA A 179 19.42 -7.00 -3.60
N LEU A 180 19.04 -6.71 -4.85
CA LEU A 180 19.83 -6.96 -6.06
C LEU A 180 20.31 -5.66 -6.73
N SER A 181 19.97 -4.51 -6.15
CA SER A 181 20.37 -3.20 -6.65
C SER A 181 21.85 -2.96 -6.40
N GLN A 182 22.48 -2.26 -7.34
CA GLN A 182 23.87 -1.78 -7.21
C GLN A 182 23.95 -0.35 -6.66
N HIS A 183 22.80 0.26 -6.34
CA HIS A 183 22.70 1.68 -5.95
C HIS A 183 22.22 1.89 -4.53
N GLU A 184 22.24 0.84 -3.68
CA GLU A 184 22.00 0.93 -2.25
C GLU A 184 20.70 1.68 -1.93
N PRO A 185 19.53 1.15 -2.34
CA PRO A 185 18.27 1.84 -2.10
C PRO A 185 17.97 1.92 -0.59
N PRO A 186 17.22 2.93 -0.12
CA PRO A 186 16.87 3.03 1.30
C PRO A 186 16.16 1.77 1.81
N LEU A 187 16.30 1.47 3.11
CA LEU A 187 15.70 0.29 3.75
C LEU A 187 14.19 0.17 3.49
N PHE A 188 13.49 1.29 3.35
CA PHE A 188 12.08 1.35 2.95
C PHE A 188 11.78 0.51 1.69
N SER A 189 12.68 0.50 0.71
CA SER A 189 12.47 -0.15 -0.59
C SER A 189 12.32 -1.67 -0.52
N TYR A 190 12.76 -2.28 0.58
CA TYR A 190 12.64 -3.71 0.87
C TYR A 190 11.23 -4.10 1.34
N PHE A 191 10.43 -3.13 1.82
CA PHE A 191 9.08 -3.36 2.33
C PHE A 191 8.04 -3.07 1.24
N LYS A 192 7.25 -4.08 0.90
CA LYS A 192 6.17 -3.97 -0.08
C LYS A 192 4.83 -3.86 0.65
N GLN A 193 4.07 -2.82 0.34
CA GLN A 193 2.74 -2.59 0.87
C GLN A 193 1.84 -3.76 0.49
N LEU A 194 1.20 -4.36 1.50
CA LEU A 194 0.14 -5.34 1.30
C LEU A 194 -1.16 -4.63 0.93
N PHE A 195 -2.08 -5.37 0.34
CA PHE A 195 -3.37 -4.84 -0.09
C PHE A 195 -4.45 -5.91 0.03
N ALA A 196 -5.71 -5.47 0.06
CA ALA A 196 -6.83 -6.38 0.11
C ALA A 196 -7.14 -6.92 -1.29
N GLN A 197 -7.35 -8.24 -1.38
CA GLN A 197 -7.87 -8.88 -2.57
C GLN A 197 -8.80 -10.03 -2.19
N VAL A 198 -10.06 -9.95 -2.66
CA VAL A 198 -11.15 -10.92 -2.43
C VAL A 198 -11.65 -11.03 -0.99
N THR A 199 -10.77 -11.28 -0.01
CA THR A 199 -11.13 -11.55 1.40
C THR A 199 -11.87 -10.39 2.05
N ASN A 200 -11.46 -9.18 1.69
CA ASN A 200 -12.03 -7.91 2.10
C ASN A 200 -11.81 -6.90 0.96
N PRO A 201 -12.59 -5.81 0.92
CA PRO A 201 -12.44 -4.76 -0.08
C PRO A 201 -11.46 -3.67 0.36
N ALA A 202 -10.80 -3.04 -0.61
CA ALA A 202 -10.20 -1.72 -0.43
C ALA A 202 -11.28 -0.64 -0.28
N ILE A 203 -10.92 0.53 0.25
CA ILE A 203 -11.81 1.70 0.41
C ILE A 203 -11.47 2.75 -0.65
N ASP A 204 -12.45 3.56 -1.07
CA ASP A 204 -12.20 4.72 -1.95
C ASP A 204 -11.77 5.96 -1.12
N PRO A 205 -10.47 6.33 -1.10
CA PRO A 205 -9.98 7.41 -0.24
C PRO A 205 -10.42 8.81 -0.68
N VAL A 206 -11.07 8.93 -1.85
CA VAL A 206 -11.55 10.19 -2.39
C VAL A 206 -13.06 10.31 -2.16
N ARG A 207 -13.84 9.32 -2.58
CA ARG A 207 -15.30 9.34 -2.52
C ARG A 207 -15.85 8.96 -1.15
N GLU A 208 -15.15 8.09 -0.45
CA GLU A 208 -15.52 7.60 0.89
C GLU A 208 -14.65 8.24 1.96
N LYS A 209 -14.00 9.38 1.68
CA LYS A 209 -13.14 10.09 2.64
C LYS A 209 -13.83 10.36 3.99
N VAL A 210 -15.14 10.51 4.01
CA VAL A 210 -15.94 10.75 5.23
C VAL A 210 -15.79 9.66 6.28
N VAL A 211 -15.51 8.42 5.88
CA VAL A 211 -15.25 7.33 6.82
C VAL A 211 -13.78 7.26 7.22
N MET A 212 -12.87 7.94 6.55
CA MET A 212 -11.44 7.82 6.82
C MET A 212 -10.90 8.88 7.77
N SER A 213 -9.82 8.58 8.49
CA SER A 213 -9.16 9.54 9.38
C SER A 213 -7.65 9.35 9.45
N LEU A 214 -6.91 10.46 9.41
CA LEU A 214 -5.48 10.52 9.73
C LEU A 214 -5.22 11.04 11.14
N ARG A 215 -6.27 11.33 11.92
CA ARG A 215 -6.11 11.76 13.29
C ARG A 215 -5.35 10.69 14.07
N THR A 216 -4.28 11.10 14.73
CA THR A 216 -3.41 10.25 15.53
C THR A 216 -3.25 10.85 16.92
N ILE A 217 -2.79 10.04 17.87
CA ILE A 217 -2.68 10.41 19.26
C ILE A 217 -1.29 10.03 19.75
N VAL A 218 -0.61 10.97 20.41
CA VAL A 218 0.74 10.80 20.96
C VAL A 218 0.68 10.90 22.47
N GLY A 219 1.34 9.96 23.14
CA GLY A 219 1.43 9.90 24.61
C GLY A 219 1.07 8.52 25.15
N PRO A 220 1.21 8.32 26.47
CA PRO A 220 0.91 7.05 27.13
C PRO A 220 -0.58 6.68 27.04
N GLU A 221 -0.84 5.38 27.06
CA GLU A 221 -2.15 4.76 27.13
C GLU A 221 -2.46 4.34 28.57
N GLY A 222 -3.72 4.46 28.97
CA GLY A 222 -4.20 4.05 30.30
C GLY A 222 -4.74 2.62 30.31
N ASP A 223 -5.30 2.21 31.44
CA ASP A 223 -5.99 0.92 31.57
C ASP A 223 -7.30 0.93 30.76
N LEU A 224 -7.45 -0.03 29.85
CA LEU A 224 -8.64 -0.15 29.00
C LEU A 224 -9.92 -0.45 29.80
N PHE A 225 -9.80 -1.02 31.00
CA PHE A 225 -10.95 -1.39 31.83
C PHE A 225 -11.46 -0.25 32.71
N GLU A 226 -10.74 0.86 32.77
CA GLU A 226 -11.14 2.07 33.48
C GLU A 226 -11.46 3.18 32.48
N GLU A 227 -12.44 4.02 32.81
CA GLU A 227 -12.72 5.25 32.07
C GLU A 227 -12.66 6.43 33.05
N THR A 228 -11.59 7.21 32.93
CA THR A 228 -11.26 8.38 33.76
C THR A 228 -10.90 9.61 32.91
N GLU A 229 -10.88 10.79 33.52
CA GLU A 229 -10.53 12.03 32.82
C GLU A 229 -9.05 12.10 32.43
N GLU A 230 -8.17 11.46 33.20
CA GLU A 230 -6.72 11.47 32.96
C GLU A 230 -6.34 10.79 31.65
N GLN A 231 -7.12 9.80 31.20
CA GLN A 231 -6.89 9.10 29.94
C GLN A 231 -7.09 10.00 28.71
N ALA A 232 -7.79 11.13 28.87
CA ALA A 232 -7.92 12.14 27.82
C ALA A 232 -6.68 13.03 27.67
N ARG A 233 -5.73 13.03 28.64
CA ARG A 233 -4.51 13.86 28.63
C ARG A 233 -3.44 13.34 27.67
N ARG A 234 -3.75 13.36 26.37
CA ARG A 234 -2.86 12.95 25.29
C ARG A 234 -2.82 14.03 24.20
N LEU A 235 -1.75 14.04 23.43
CA LEU A 235 -1.60 14.98 22.31
C LEU A 235 -2.34 14.46 21.09
N VAL A 236 -3.35 15.20 20.66
CA VAL A 236 -4.12 14.95 19.45
C VAL A 236 -3.47 15.66 18.27
N LEU A 237 -3.23 14.93 17.20
CA LEU A 237 -2.78 15.48 15.93
C LEU A 237 -3.80 15.15 14.84
N GLU A 238 -4.15 16.13 14.02
CA GLU A 238 -5.07 15.94 12.87
C GLU A 238 -4.50 15.00 11.81
N GLN A 239 -3.18 14.90 11.73
CA GLN A 239 -2.45 13.99 10.86
C GLN A 239 -1.08 13.64 11.47
N PRO A 240 -0.46 12.52 11.07
CA PRO A 240 0.78 12.03 11.70
C PRO A 240 2.04 12.73 11.17
N ILE A 241 1.93 13.98 10.72
CA ILE A 241 3.05 14.76 10.20
C ILE A 241 3.25 15.97 11.11
N MET A 242 4.47 16.13 11.62
CA MET A 242 4.86 17.26 12.47
C MET A 242 5.87 18.15 11.74
N THR A 243 5.71 19.46 11.87
CA THR A 243 6.74 20.43 11.48
C THR A 243 7.84 20.51 12.54
N ASP A 244 8.96 21.16 12.19
CA ASP A 244 10.04 21.43 13.15
C ASP A 244 9.55 22.30 14.32
N GLU A 245 8.55 23.17 14.08
CA GLU A 245 7.92 23.99 15.11
C GLU A 245 7.07 23.14 16.06
N ASP A 246 6.23 22.24 15.52
CA ASP A 246 5.39 21.34 16.32
C ASP A 246 6.26 20.47 17.24
N LEU A 247 7.35 19.93 16.70
CA LEU A 247 8.28 19.10 17.46
C LEU A 247 9.06 19.91 18.51
N ALA A 248 9.40 21.17 18.21
CA ALA A 248 10.01 22.06 19.19
C ALA A 248 9.07 22.39 20.36
N ARG A 249 7.76 22.56 20.11
CA ARG A 249 6.75 22.74 21.17
C ARG A 249 6.63 21.50 22.04
N LEU A 250 6.59 20.31 21.43
CA LEU A 250 6.56 19.03 22.15
C LEU A 250 7.79 18.82 23.06
N ARG A 251 8.98 19.26 22.61
CA ARG A 251 10.20 19.23 23.43
C ARG A 251 10.18 20.19 24.61
N ALA A 252 9.41 21.27 24.53
CA ALA A 252 9.30 22.27 25.59
C ALA A 252 8.31 21.87 26.71
N VAL A 253 7.60 20.74 26.56
CA VAL A 253 6.68 20.24 27.58
C VAL A 253 7.45 19.66 28.76
N GLU A 254 7.34 20.31 29.92
CA GLU A 254 7.98 19.89 31.18
C GLU A 254 7.03 19.09 32.09
N ALA A 255 5.72 19.13 31.83
CA ALA A 255 4.70 18.48 32.64
C ALA A 255 4.30 17.11 32.11
N ALA A 256 4.14 16.14 33.01
CA ALA A 256 3.56 14.84 32.70
C ALA A 256 2.09 15.00 32.24
N PRO A 257 1.55 14.10 31.39
CA PRO A 257 2.19 12.88 30.90
C PRO A 257 2.97 13.05 29.58
N LEU A 258 3.10 14.27 29.04
CA LEU A 258 3.69 14.50 27.71
C LEU A 258 5.17 14.91 27.72
N THR A 259 5.87 14.74 28.85
CA THR A 259 7.32 14.93 28.89
C THR A 259 7.99 14.06 27.83
N SER A 260 8.85 14.68 27.02
CA SER A 260 9.49 14.02 25.88
C SER A 260 11.00 13.84 26.08
N ARG A 261 11.53 12.72 25.58
CA ARG A 261 12.98 12.45 25.54
C ARG A 261 13.43 12.14 24.13
N THR A 262 14.49 12.81 23.67
CA THR A 262 15.12 12.50 22.39
C THR A 262 16.14 11.38 22.55
N LEU A 263 16.03 10.35 21.71
CA LEU A 263 16.96 9.23 21.55
C LEU A 263 17.77 9.46 20.27
N ASP A 264 19.10 9.46 20.41
CA ASP A 264 20.03 9.70 19.30
C ASP A 264 20.17 8.44 18.43
N ALA A 265 19.63 8.48 17.23
CA ALA A 265 19.69 7.43 16.21
C ALA A 265 20.87 7.64 15.25
N THR A 266 22.05 7.90 15.80
CA THR A 266 23.31 8.01 15.06
C THR A 266 24.42 7.20 15.72
N TRP A 267 25.46 6.83 14.96
CA TRP A 267 26.62 6.12 15.52
C TRP A 267 27.95 6.66 14.97
N PRO A 268 29.04 6.56 15.74
CA PRO A 268 30.35 7.02 15.29
C PRO A 268 30.85 6.25 14.07
N VAL A 269 31.25 6.96 13.01
CA VAL A 269 31.72 6.35 11.75
C VAL A 269 32.96 5.48 11.97
N LYS A 270 33.82 5.86 12.93
CA LYS A 270 35.01 5.09 13.33
C LYS A 270 34.70 3.67 13.81
N GLU A 271 33.47 3.39 14.26
CA GLU A 271 33.03 2.07 14.71
C GLU A 271 32.58 1.17 13.55
N ARG A 272 32.57 1.71 12.32
CA ARG A 272 32.29 0.97 11.08
C ARG A 272 30.95 0.23 11.16
N GLU A 273 30.83 -0.93 10.52
CA GLU A 273 29.58 -1.69 10.44
C GLU A 273 29.13 -2.22 11.81
N ALA A 274 30.07 -2.56 12.69
CA ALA A 274 29.77 -3.06 14.03
C ALA A 274 29.05 -2.01 14.92
N GLY A 275 29.29 -0.72 14.65
CA GLY A 275 28.67 0.39 15.38
C GLY A 275 27.14 0.42 15.26
N LEU A 276 26.56 -0.07 14.14
CA LEU A 276 25.12 -0.08 13.94
C LEU A 276 24.40 -0.92 15.01
N SER A 277 24.87 -2.14 15.28
CA SER A 277 24.27 -3.01 16.29
C SER A 277 24.33 -2.38 17.68
N THR A 278 25.49 -1.80 18.04
CA THR A 278 25.67 -1.12 19.32
C THR A 278 24.73 0.08 19.46
N ALA A 279 24.52 0.84 18.40
CA ALA A 279 23.60 1.97 18.39
C ALA A 279 22.14 1.53 18.59
N LEU A 280 21.72 0.41 17.99
CA LEU A 280 20.38 -0.15 18.22
C LEU A 280 20.17 -0.60 19.67
N ASP A 281 21.17 -1.26 20.26
CA ASP A 281 21.11 -1.66 21.67
C ASP A 281 21.09 -0.43 22.60
N ALA A 282 21.86 0.62 22.27
CA ALA A 282 21.87 1.88 23.01
C ALA A 282 20.53 2.64 22.90
N LEU A 283 19.87 2.63 21.74
CA LEU A 283 18.53 3.18 21.56
C LEU A 283 17.51 2.46 22.44
N CYS A 284 17.55 1.13 22.49
CA CYS A 284 16.66 0.32 23.33
C CYS A 284 16.87 0.61 24.82
N ALA A 285 18.13 0.62 25.28
CA ALA A 285 18.47 0.94 26.67
C ALA A 285 18.11 2.40 27.03
N GLY A 286 18.29 3.34 26.10
CA GLY A 286 17.90 4.74 26.26
C GLY A 286 16.39 4.91 26.38
N ALA A 287 15.61 4.10 25.64
CA ALA A 287 14.16 4.07 25.76
C ALA A 287 13.71 3.60 27.16
N ASP A 288 14.30 2.52 27.67
CA ASP A 288 14.01 2.02 29.02
C ASP A 288 14.32 3.08 30.09
N ALA A 289 15.51 3.68 30.04
CA ALA A 289 15.89 4.73 30.97
C ALA A 289 14.95 5.96 30.91
N ALA A 290 14.55 6.37 29.70
CA ALA A 290 13.62 7.48 29.53
C ALA A 290 12.24 7.20 30.15
N LEU A 291 11.75 5.96 30.03
CA LEU A 291 10.51 5.52 30.65
C LEU A 291 10.59 5.43 32.18
N GLU A 292 11.73 5.00 32.73
CA GLU A 292 11.99 5.02 34.17
C GLU A 292 11.96 6.46 34.73
N HIS A 293 12.43 7.43 33.94
CA HIS A 293 12.33 8.85 34.25
C HIS A 293 10.94 9.47 33.95
N GLY A 294 9.95 8.66 33.57
CA GLY A 294 8.57 9.10 33.36
C GLY A 294 8.32 9.86 32.05
N SER A 295 9.15 9.66 31.02
CA SER A 295 8.93 10.26 29.70
C SER A 295 7.77 9.58 28.98
N GLY A 296 6.65 10.28 28.79
CA GLY A 296 5.50 9.74 28.06
C GLY A 296 5.60 9.88 26.53
N VAL A 297 6.66 10.51 26.01
CA VAL A 297 6.96 10.53 24.58
C VAL A 297 8.46 10.29 24.33
N LEU A 298 8.79 9.42 23.39
CA LEU A 298 10.16 9.21 22.92
C LEU A 298 10.29 9.70 21.48
N ILE A 299 11.29 10.55 21.23
CA ILE A 299 11.60 11.10 19.91
C ILE A 299 12.86 10.40 19.41
N VAL A 300 12.72 9.49 18.44
CA VAL A 300 13.86 8.84 17.76
C VAL A 300 14.38 9.79 16.69
N SER A 301 15.62 10.25 16.81
CA SER A 301 16.15 11.36 16.01
C SER A 301 17.51 11.07 15.38
N ASP A 302 17.65 11.30 14.08
CA ASP A 302 18.93 11.27 13.36
C ASP A 302 19.57 12.67 13.19
N ARG A 303 19.04 13.70 13.88
CA ARG A 303 19.47 15.10 13.75
C ARG A 303 20.93 15.33 14.15
N ALA A 304 21.54 14.41 14.90
CA ALA A 304 22.95 14.45 15.30
C ALA A 304 23.94 14.01 14.20
N LEU A 305 23.43 13.73 12.98
CA LEU A 305 24.24 13.45 11.80
C LEU A 305 25.32 14.52 11.62
N SER A 306 26.57 14.08 11.49
CA SER A 306 27.73 14.93 11.25
C SER A 306 28.79 14.12 10.51
N SER A 307 29.92 14.74 10.14
CA SER A 307 30.99 14.01 9.44
C SER A 307 31.62 12.87 10.27
N GLU A 308 31.40 12.87 11.58
CA GLU A 308 31.89 11.83 12.50
C GLU A 308 30.80 10.82 12.91
N ARG A 309 29.53 11.08 12.53
CA ARG A 309 28.37 10.29 12.99
C ARG A 309 27.43 9.97 11.84
N ALA A 310 27.30 8.69 11.50
CA ALA A 310 26.35 8.20 10.51
C ALA A 310 24.95 8.03 11.13
N ALA A 311 23.90 8.21 10.32
CA ALA A 311 22.51 8.06 10.74
C ALA A 311 22.05 6.60 10.64
N VAL A 312 21.50 6.05 11.72
CA VAL A 312 20.80 4.75 11.71
C VAL A 312 19.61 4.86 10.77
N PRO A 313 19.38 3.89 9.85
CA PRO A 313 18.17 3.89 9.04
C PRO A 313 16.94 4.08 9.92
N SER A 314 16.17 5.14 9.67
CA SER A 314 15.13 5.65 10.56
C SER A 314 14.06 4.59 10.86
N LEU A 315 13.71 3.78 9.85
CA LEU A 315 12.79 2.67 10.01
C LEU A 315 13.34 1.58 10.94
N LEU A 316 14.64 1.26 10.85
CA LEU A 316 15.28 0.29 11.73
C LEU A 316 15.41 0.82 13.16
N ALA A 317 15.80 2.09 13.32
CA ALA A 317 15.90 2.75 14.63
C ALA A 317 14.55 2.73 15.36
N LEU A 318 13.48 3.17 14.68
CA LEU A 318 12.13 3.15 15.22
C LEU A 318 11.70 1.72 15.58
N SER A 319 11.83 0.80 14.63
CA SER A 319 11.28 -0.55 14.79
C SER A 319 12.02 -1.33 15.88
N ALA A 320 13.33 -1.13 16.04
CA ALA A 320 14.09 -1.67 17.15
C ALA A 320 13.53 -1.22 18.52
N VAL A 321 13.30 0.09 18.68
CA VAL A 321 12.69 0.65 19.90
C VAL A 321 11.26 0.13 20.10
N HIS A 322 10.43 0.17 19.05
CA HIS A 322 9.04 -0.30 19.10
C HIS A 322 8.96 -1.75 19.60
N HIS A 323 9.65 -2.67 18.92
CA HIS A 323 9.60 -4.09 19.28
C HIS A 323 10.28 -4.41 20.60
N HIS A 324 11.31 -3.65 20.99
CA HIS A 324 11.90 -3.76 22.32
C HIS A 324 10.88 -3.45 23.41
N LEU A 325 10.21 -2.31 23.31
CA LEU A 325 9.17 -1.89 24.27
C LEU A 325 7.98 -2.85 24.30
N VAL A 326 7.63 -3.47 23.17
CA VAL A 326 6.60 -4.52 23.12
C VAL A 326 7.05 -5.75 23.90
N ARG A 327 8.28 -6.24 23.66
CA ARG A 327 8.82 -7.41 24.37
C ARG A 327 8.97 -7.19 25.87
N THR A 328 9.29 -5.97 26.29
CA THR A 328 9.41 -5.63 27.72
C THR A 328 8.07 -5.24 28.36
N GLY A 329 6.98 -5.19 27.60
CA GLY A 329 5.63 -4.87 28.10
C GLY A 329 5.45 -3.41 28.49
N THR A 330 6.27 -2.50 27.94
CA THR A 330 6.26 -1.06 28.28
C THR A 330 5.83 -0.16 27.13
N ARG A 331 5.51 -0.70 25.94
CA ARG A 331 5.12 0.07 24.75
C ARG A 331 3.94 1.02 24.98
N THR A 332 2.95 0.62 25.76
CA THR A 332 1.76 1.45 26.06
C THR A 332 2.08 2.66 26.94
N ARG A 333 3.25 2.69 27.60
CA ARG A 333 3.66 3.79 28.49
C ARG A 333 4.20 5.02 27.75
N THR A 334 4.25 5.01 26.41
CA THR A 334 4.82 6.13 25.65
C THR A 334 4.29 6.25 24.23
N GLY A 335 4.28 7.46 23.68
CA GLY A 335 4.18 7.71 22.24
C GLY A 335 5.55 7.70 21.57
N LEU A 336 5.65 7.15 20.36
CA LEU A 336 6.88 7.21 19.56
C LEU A 336 6.74 8.25 18.45
N VAL A 337 7.69 9.18 18.37
CA VAL A 337 7.81 10.18 17.31
C VAL A 337 9.14 10.00 16.60
N VAL A 338 9.16 10.13 15.27
CA VAL A 338 10.40 10.05 14.48
C VAL A 338 10.76 11.42 13.93
N GLU A 339 11.97 11.88 14.21
CA GLU A 339 12.58 13.05 13.57
C GLU A 339 13.67 12.55 12.63
N SER A 340 13.44 12.65 11.31
CA SER A 340 14.38 12.06 10.35
C SER A 340 14.55 12.84 9.05
N GLY A 341 15.80 12.85 8.55
CA GLY A 341 16.14 13.37 7.23
C GLY A 341 16.03 12.34 6.10
N GLU A 342 15.77 11.08 6.41
CA GLU A 342 15.70 9.98 5.44
C GLU A 342 14.35 9.87 4.68
N PRO A 343 13.17 10.12 5.29
CA PRO A 343 11.89 10.05 4.59
C PRO A 343 11.77 11.11 3.50
N ARG A 344 11.39 10.67 2.29
CA ARG A 344 11.22 11.56 1.12
C ARG A 344 10.02 11.21 0.23
N GLU A 345 9.32 10.12 0.56
CA GLU A 345 8.17 9.61 -0.18
C GLU A 345 7.02 9.26 0.77
N PRO A 346 5.75 9.26 0.29
CA PRO A 346 4.62 8.80 1.10
C PRO A 346 4.79 7.38 1.67
N HIS A 347 5.44 6.48 0.92
CA HIS A 347 5.73 5.12 1.39
C HIS A 347 6.61 5.11 2.64
N HIS A 348 7.61 5.99 2.73
CA HIS A 348 8.52 6.02 3.89
C HIS A 348 7.77 6.41 5.16
N ILE A 349 6.88 7.39 5.06
CA ILE A 349 6.03 7.82 6.17
C ILE A 349 5.07 6.69 6.57
N ALA A 350 4.44 6.04 5.59
CA ALA A 350 3.55 4.90 5.86
C ALA A 350 4.30 3.75 6.53
N ALA A 351 5.53 3.45 6.14
CA ALA A 351 6.33 2.42 6.78
C ALA A 351 6.64 2.78 8.24
N LEU A 352 7.12 4.00 8.51
CA LEU A 352 7.38 4.45 9.89
C LEU A 352 6.13 4.32 10.78
N ILE A 353 4.97 4.73 10.28
CA ILE A 353 3.71 4.59 11.04
C ILE A 353 3.36 3.11 11.22
N GLY A 354 3.45 2.29 10.17
CA GLY A 354 3.13 0.86 10.21
C GLY A 354 4.03 0.05 11.15
N TYR A 355 5.23 0.54 11.45
CA TYR A 355 6.16 0.00 12.46
C TYR A 355 6.13 0.75 13.80
N GLY A 356 5.09 1.57 14.02
CA GLY A 356 4.69 2.01 15.35
C GLY A 356 5.02 3.44 15.74
N ALA A 357 5.40 4.29 14.78
CA ALA A 357 5.42 5.74 15.00
C ALA A 357 3.99 6.27 15.10
N ALA A 358 3.75 7.12 16.10
CA ALA A 358 2.51 7.88 16.24
C ALA A 358 2.54 9.14 15.36
N ALA A 359 3.71 9.74 15.16
CA ALA A 359 3.93 10.88 14.28
C ALA A 359 5.36 10.91 13.70
N VAL A 360 5.52 11.59 12.57
CA VAL A 360 6.80 11.74 11.86
C VAL A 360 7.05 13.21 11.55
N ASN A 361 8.26 13.69 11.87
CA ASN A 361 8.81 14.95 11.40
C ASN A 361 9.88 14.67 10.32
N PRO A 362 9.51 14.72 9.03
CA PRO A 362 10.45 14.51 7.92
C PRO A 362 11.23 15.82 7.64
N TYR A 363 12.06 16.26 8.58
CA TYR A 363 12.60 17.62 8.58
C TYR A 363 13.34 17.99 7.29
N LEU A 364 14.13 17.06 6.72
CA LEU A 364 14.94 17.37 5.53
C LEU A 364 14.05 17.57 4.31
N MET A 365 12.96 16.82 4.23
CA MET A 365 11.95 16.97 3.18
C MET A 365 11.25 18.32 3.27
N LEU A 366 10.86 18.75 4.48
CA LEU A 366 10.20 20.02 4.75
C LEU A 366 11.14 21.22 4.52
N GLU A 367 12.39 21.10 4.97
CA GLU A 367 13.43 22.11 4.73
C GLU A 367 13.72 22.29 3.23
N SER A 368 13.72 21.19 2.47
CA SER A 368 14.02 21.21 1.03
C SER A 368 12.98 21.96 0.19
N VAL A 369 11.75 22.13 0.70
CA VAL A 369 10.67 22.83 -0.01
C VAL A 369 10.39 24.23 0.52
N GLY A 370 11.01 24.63 1.63
CA GLY A 370 10.83 25.97 2.24
C GLY A 370 9.36 26.32 2.45
N ASP A 371 8.89 27.39 1.81
CA ASP A 371 7.53 27.93 2.00
C ASP A 371 6.40 27.01 1.48
N ALA A 372 6.72 25.91 0.79
CA ALA A 372 5.73 24.97 0.27
C ALA A 372 5.41 23.78 1.22
N GLN A 373 5.83 23.85 2.49
CA GLN A 373 5.61 22.79 3.48
C GLN A 373 4.15 22.36 3.61
N ASP A 374 3.21 23.30 3.74
CA ASP A 374 1.78 22.99 3.90
C ASP A 374 1.21 22.15 2.75
N LYS A 375 1.65 22.42 1.51
CA LYS A 375 1.23 21.66 0.34
C LYS A 375 1.81 20.25 0.35
N VAL A 376 3.08 20.10 0.76
CA VAL A 376 3.72 18.79 0.89
C VAL A 376 3.02 17.98 1.98
N ILE A 377 2.74 18.58 3.14
CA ILE A 377 2.01 17.94 4.23
C ILE A 377 0.62 17.49 3.77
N ALA A 378 -0.14 18.36 3.09
CA ALA A 378 -1.44 18.02 2.55
C ALA A 378 -1.37 16.89 1.49
N SER A 379 -0.30 16.85 0.69
CA SER A 379 -0.04 15.78 -0.28
C SER A 379 0.26 14.45 0.41
N LEU A 380 1.09 14.46 1.45
CA LEU A 380 1.39 13.30 2.28
C LEU A 380 0.11 12.74 2.90
N GLY A 381 -0.75 13.60 3.46
CA GLY A 381 -2.05 13.18 4.00
C GLY A 381 -2.93 12.47 2.97
N LYS A 382 -3.12 13.04 1.77
CA LYS A 382 -3.88 12.35 0.70
C LYS A 382 -3.28 11.00 0.32
N SER A 383 -1.95 10.91 0.30
CA SER A 383 -1.22 9.70 -0.07
C SER A 383 -1.29 8.64 1.03
N LEU A 384 -1.23 9.03 2.31
CA LEU A 384 -1.41 8.11 3.44
C LEU A 384 -2.81 7.50 3.46
N LEU A 385 -3.86 8.30 3.24
CA LEU A 385 -5.23 7.78 3.09
C LEU A 385 -5.29 6.71 1.99
N LYS A 386 -4.64 6.94 0.86
CA LYS A 386 -4.58 5.96 -0.22
C LYS A 386 -3.81 4.69 0.17
N VAL A 387 -2.71 4.81 0.91
CA VAL A 387 -1.95 3.62 1.33
C VAL A 387 -2.77 2.76 2.27
N ILE A 388 -3.39 3.33 3.31
CA ILE A 388 -4.18 2.55 4.27
C ILE A 388 -5.45 1.99 3.64
N SER A 389 -6.05 2.70 2.67
CA SER A 389 -7.26 2.24 1.99
C SER A 389 -7.04 0.99 1.14
N LYS A 390 -5.80 0.70 0.71
CA LYS A 390 -5.48 -0.50 -0.08
C LYS A 390 -5.84 -1.79 0.64
N MET A 391 -5.68 -1.83 1.97
CA MET A 391 -6.05 -2.96 2.82
C MET A 391 -7.47 -2.84 3.37
N GLY A 392 -8.22 -1.80 2.98
CA GLY A 392 -9.54 -1.51 3.56
C GLY A 392 -9.48 -0.95 4.98
N ILE A 393 -8.34 -0.36 5.37
CA ILE A 393 -8.19 0.31 6.66
C ILE A 393 -8.61 1.77 6.52
N SER A 394 -9.47 2.22 7.43
CA SER A 394 -10.08 3.54 7.41
C SER A 394 -9.32 4.54 8.28
N THR A 395 -8.63 4.10 9.34
CA THR A 395 -7.96 5.01 10.29
C THR A 395 -6.48 4.73 10.40
N ILE A 396 -5.68 5.81 10.49
CA ILE A 396 -4.24 5.67 10.66
C ILE A 396 -3.87 5.03 12.00
N ARG A 397 -4.73 5.14 13.03
CA ARG A 397 -4.51 4.51 14.33
C ARG A 397 -4.55 2.99 14.24
N SER A 398 -5.52 2.42 13.52
CA SER A 398 -5.58 0.98 13.23
C SER A 398 -4.41 0.49 12.37
N TYR A 399 -3.81 1.40 11.59
CA TYR A 399 -2.66 1.09 10.74
C TYR A 399 -1.32 1.17 11.52
N SER A 400 -1.27 1.96 12.59
CA SER A 400 -0.05 2.14 13.39
C SER A 400 0.36 0.84 14.07
N GLY A 401 1.59 0.38 13.83
CA GLY A 401 2.08 -0.90 14.37
C GLY A 401 1.48 -2.16 13.73
N ALA A 402 0.56 -2.04 12.77
CA ALA A 402 -0.11 -3.18 12.14
C ALA A 402 0.78 -3.97 11.15
N GLN A 403 1.94 -3.42 10.77
CA GLN A 403 2.91 -4.06 9.86
C GLN A 403 2.28 -4.57 8.55
N VAL A 404 1.54 -3.71 7.85
CA VAL A 404 0.86 -4.03 6.58
C VAL A 404 1.86 -4.08 5.40
N PHE A 405 2.93 -4.84 5.57
CA PHE A 405 4.06 -4.94 4.67
C PHE A 405 4.57 -6.38 4.57
N GLU A 406 5.18 -6.70 3.43
CA GLU A 406 6.05 -7.85 3.25
C GLU A 406 7.48 -7.39 2.97
N ALA A 407 8.46 -7.99 3.62
CA ALA A 407 9.88 -7.73 3.36
C ALA A 407 10.44 -8.69 2.30
N VAL A 408 11.07 -8.15 1.25
CA VAL A 408 11.69 -8.93 0.17
C VAL A 408 13.20 -8.69 0.15
N GLY A 409 13.98 -9.72 0.49
CA GLY A 409 15.44 -9.67 0.44
C GLY A 409 16.10 -9.10 1.70
N LEU A 410 15.46 -9.25 2.86
CA LEU A 410 16.05 -8.99 4.17
C LEU A 410 16.37 -10.31 4.87
N ASP A 411 17.51 -10.36 5.55
CA ASP A 411 17.88 -11.51 6.36
C ASP A 411 16.83 -11.80 7.46
N ARG A 412 16.64 -13.09 7.75
CA ARG A 412 15.61 -13.52 8.68
C ARG A 412 15.90 -13.11 10.12
N ASP A 413 17.14 -13.13 10.57
CA ASP A 413 17.50 -12.76 11.95
C ASP A 413 17.28 -11.25 12.18
N LEU A 414 17.54 -10.43 11.15
CA LEU A 414 17.21 -9.00 11.14
C LEU A 414 15.69 -8.79 11.32
N VAL A 415 14.87 -9.48 10.53
CA VAL A 415 13.41 -9.36 10.58
C VAL A 415 12.86 -9.87 11.90
N ASP A 416 13.28 -11.05 12.35
CA ASP A 416 12.79 -11.67 13.59
C ASP A 416 13.11 -10.80 14.83
N ARG A 417 14.26 -10.10 14.83
CA ARG A 417 14.66 -9.22 15.94
C ARG A 417 14.02 -7.83 15.89
N HIS A 418 13.99 -7.19 14.71
CA HIS A 418 13.67 -5.77 14.58
C HIS A 418 12.35 -5.48 13.86
N PHE A 419 11.75 -6.44 13.16
CA PHE A 419 10.47 -6.30 12.42
C PHE A 419 9.57 -7.51 12.69
N CYS A 420 9.53 -7.95 13.95
CA CYS A 420 8.93 -9.21 14.36
C CYS A 420 7.46 -9.32 13.91
N GLY A 421 7.14 -10.37 13.14
CA GLY A 421 5.82 -10.59 12.56
C GLY A 421 5.72 -10.23 11.07
N THR A 422 6.67 -9.47 10.52
CA THR A 422 6.70 -9.15 9.09
C THR A 422 7.10 -10.38 8.27
N PRO A 423 6.32 -10.80 7.27
CA PRO A 423 6.71 -11.89 6.38
C PRO A 423 7.96 -11.55 5.57
N SER A 424 8.93 -12.48 5.54
CA SER A 424 10.09 -12.39 4.64
C SER A 424 10.43 -13.76 4.07
N ARG A 425 9.89 -14.05 2.88
CA ARG A 425 9.95 -15.38 2.24
C ARG A 425 11.31 -15.68 1.60
N ILE A 426 12.06 -14.63 1.25
CA ILE A 426 13.41 -14.72 0.68
C ILE A 426 14.33 -13.83 1.51
N GLY A 427 15.34 -14.49 2.10
CA GLY A 427 16.41 -13.83 2.84
C GLY A 427 17.30 -12.96 1.93
N GLY A 428 18.06 -12.06 2.53
CA GLY A 428 19.00 -11.22 1.79
C GLY A 428 19.94 -10.48 2.71
N ILE A 429 19.94 -9.15 2.65
CA ILE A 429 20.90 -8.35 3.41
C ILE A 429 20.58 -8.34 4.91
N GLY A 430 21.62 -8.41 5.74
CA GLY A 430 21.52 -8.29 7.19
C GLY A 430 21.98 -6.92 7.71
N LEU A 431 22.15 -6.81 9.02
CA LEU A 431 22.63 -5.57 9.67
C LEU A 431 23.95 -5.06 9.11
N GLU A 432 24.91 -5.95 8.83
CA GLU A 432 26.21 -5.55 8.27
C GLU A 432 26.06 -4.88 6.90
N GLY A 433 25.20 -5.43 6.03
CA GLY A 433 24.90 -4.85 4.72
C GLY A 433 24.27 -3.46 4.85
N LEU A 434 23.26 -3.31 5.72
CA LEU A 434 22.62 -2.03 5.98
C LEU A 434 23.59 -0.98 6.55
N ALA A 435 24.48 -1.40 7.44
CA ALA A 435 25.49 -0.52 8.00
C ALA A 435 26.47 -0.05 6.93
N ARG A 436 26.93 -0.95 6.06
CA ARG A 436 27.80 -0.63 4.94
C ARG A 436 27.14 0.36 3.98
N GLU A 437 25.92 0.08 3.54
CA GLU A 437 25.19 0.98 2.65
C GLU A 437 25.08 2.38 3.27
N ALA A 438 24.72 2.49 4.55
CA ALA A 438 24.60 3.77 5.25
C ALA A 438 25.94 4.51 5.36
N LEU A 439 27.05 3.79 5.60
CA LEU A 439 28.40 4.35 5.61
C LEU A 439 28.84 4.81 4.21
N ASP A 440 28.48 4.08 3.15
CA ASP A 440 28.78 4.44 1.77
C ASP A 440 28.01 5.73 1.38
N ARG A 441 26.73 5.86 1.77
CA ARG A 441 25.99 7.13 1.60
C ARG A 441 26.63 8.28 2.37
N HIS A 442 27.05 8.02 3.60
CA HIS A 442 27.75 8.98 4.44
C HIS A 442 29.09 9.42 3.81
N ALA A 443 29.88 8.49 3.27
CA ALA A 443 31.16 8.78 2.63
C ALA A 443 31.01 9.71 1.41
N ARG A 444 29.91 9.59 0.66
CA ARG A 444 29.58 10.52 -0.45
C ARG A 444 29.41 11.98 0.01
N ALA A 445 28.97 12.20 1.24
CA ALA A 445 28.80 13.55 1.80
C ALA A 445 30.14 14.18 2.26
N TRP A 446 31.08 13.35 2.75
CA TRP A 446 32.38 13.80 3.28
C TRP A 446 33.58 13.02 2.71
N PRO A 447 33.83 13.06 1.38
CA PRO A 447 34.85 12.22 0.75
C PRO A 447 36.28 12.49 1.24
N HIS A 448 36.59 13.69 1.72
CA HIS A 448 37.94 14.08 2.17
C HIS A 448 38.25 13.73 3.63
N GLU A 449 37.23 13.42 4.44
CA GLU A 449 37.39 13.12 5.87
C GLU A 449 37.61 11.61 6.12
N HIS A 450 37.35 10.75 5.11
CA HIS A 450 37.55 9.30 5.17
C HIS A 450 38.98 8.82 4.78
N GLY A 451 39.91 9.73 4.48
CA GLY A 451 41.30 9.41 4.06
C GLY A 451 41.47 9.16 2.56
N GLU A 452 42.73 8.98 2.09
CA GLU A 452 43.13 8.87 0.66
C GLU A 452 42.68 7.58 -0.06
N ALA A 453 41.90 6.69 0.54
CA ALA A 453 41.32 5.55 -0.15
C ALA A 453 39.86 5.38 0.26
N LEU A 454 38.97 5.98 -0.52
CA LEU A 454 37.58 5.54 -0.56
C LEU A 454 37.57 4.10 -1.07
N PRO A 455 36.63 3.25 -0.63
CA PRO A 455 36.49 1.92 -1.22
C PRO A 455 36.33 2.03 -2.74
N ASP A 456 36.92 1.11 -3.52
CA ASP A 456 36.89 1.14 -4.99
C ASP A 456 35.46 1.31 -5.56
N HIS A 457 34.45 0.71 -4.89
CA HIS A 457 33.04 0.82 -5.28
C HIS A 457 32.41 2.20 -5.05
N VAL A 458 33.01 3.04 -4.18
CA VAL A 458 32.60 4.42 -3.92
C VAL A 458 33.34 5.39 -4.84
N GLU A 459 34.58 5.10 -5.24
CA GLU A 459 35.32 5.92 -6.21
C GLU A 459 34.58 6.01 -7.55
N ASP A 460 34.03 4.89 -8.04
CA ASP A 460 33.22 4.87 -9.27
C ASP A 460 31.90 5.68 -9.12
N ALA A 461 31.39 5.83 -7.90
CA ALA A 461 30.20 6.62 -7.59
C ALA A 461 30.50 8.13 -7.40
N LEU A 462 31.78 8.53 -7.35
CA LEU A 462 32.17 9.92 -7.24
C LEU A 462 32.09 10.62 -8.60
N LEU A 463 31.26 11.66 -8.65
CA LEU A 463 31.15 12.52 -9.82
C LEU A 463 32.46 13.33 -10.04
N PRO A 464 32.89 13.58 -11.30
CA PRO A 464 34.04 14.44 -11.60
C PRO A 464 33.93 15.80 -10.90
N ALA A 465 35.05 16.47 -10.60
CA ALA A 465 35.09 17.71 -9.79
C ALA A 465 34.12 18.84 -10.22
N ALA A 466 33.72 18.92 -11.49
CA ALA A 466 32.71 19.86 -11.99
C ALA A 466 31.26 19.45 -11.65
N SER A 467 30.99 18.15 -11.52
CA SER A 467 29.72 17.52 -11.15
C SER A 467 29.63 17.20 -9.66
N ALA A 468 30.74 17.26 -8.92
CA ALA A 468 30.85 17.09 -7.47
C ALA A 468 30.07 18.13 -6.63
N ARG A 469 29.32 19.03 -7.27
CA ARG A 469 28.38 19.97 -6.62
C ARG A 469 26.91 19.53 -6.71
N LEU A 470 26.61 18.49 -7.47
CA LEU A 470 25.25 18.00 -7.69
C LEU A 470 24.99 16.73 -6.87
N LEU A 471 23.71 16.43 -6.62
CA LEU A 471 23.29 15.11 -6.13
C LEU A 471 23.36 14.08 -7.28
N PRO A 472 23.49 12.78 -6.97
CA PRO A 472 23.35 11.71 -7.96
C PRO A 472 22.04 11.86 -8.75
N GLN A 473 22.03 11.46 -10.03
CA GLN A 473 20.84 11.63 -10.87
C GLN A 473 19.64 10.81 -10.37
N GLY A 474 19.89 9.64 -9.79
CA GLY A 474 18.87 8.62 -9.53
C GLY A 474 18.72 7.70 -10.75
N GLY A 475 17.50 7.26 -11.01
CA GLY A 475 17.18 6.28 -12.05
C GLY A 475 16.20 5.23 -11.56
N GLN A 476 15.53 5.43 -10.44
CA GLN A 476 14.51 4.51 -9.95
C GLN A 476 13.27 4.60 -10.83
N TYR A 477 12.81 5.80 -11.20
CA TYR A 477 11.53 5.97 -11.90
C TYR A 477 11.65 5.92 -13.43
N GLN A 478 12.83 6.21 -13.97
CA GLN A 478 13.12 6.21 -15.40
C GLN A 478 14.55 5.77 -15.65
N TRP A 479 14.76 5.00 -16.71
CA TRP A 479 16.10 4.58 -17.11
C TRP A 479 17.02 5.79 -17.34
N ARG A 480 18.22 5.70 -16.75
CA ARG A 480 19.35 6.60 -16.96
C ARG A 480 20.58 5.75 -17.23
N ARG A 481 21.51 6.29 -18.02
CA ARG A 481 22.76 5.59 -18.37
C ARG A 481 23.59 5.22 -17.13
N ASP A 482 23.65 6.13 -16.16
CA ASP A 482 24.42 5.99 -14.92
C ASP A 482 23.50 5.81 -13.69
N GLY A 483 22.25 5.39 -13.92
CA GLY A 483 21.26 5.18 -12.87
C GLY A 483 20.98 3.71 -12.62
N GLU A 484 19.91 3.44 -11.85
CA GLU A 484 19.47 2.09 -11.57
C GLU A 484 19.24 1.28 -12.85
N ARG A 485 19.47 -0.03 -12.75
CA ARG A 485 19.24 -0.95 -13.87
C ARG A 485 17.75 -1.17 -14.08
N HIS A 486 17.35 -1.17 -15.35
CA HIS A 486 16.00 -1.49 -15.79
C HIS A 486 15.99 -2.68 -16.73
N MET A 487 14.94 -3.51 -16.68
CA MET A 487 14.74 -4.58 -17.67
C MET A 487 14.55 -4.02 -19.08
N TRP A 488 13.92 -2.84 -19.21
CA TRP A 488 13.80 -2.15 -20.48
C TRP A 488 14.84 -1.03 -20.59
N ASP A 489 15.76 -1.20 -21.53
CA ASP A 489 16.75 -0.20 -21.89
C ASP A 489 16.68 0.11 -23.40
N PRO A 490 17.31 1.21 -23.87
CA PRO A 490 17.22 1.60 -25.27
C PRO A 490 17.62 0.50 -26.26
N ALA A 491 18.54 -0.38 -25.89
CA ALA A 491 19.09 -1.36 -26.80
C ALA A 491 18.39 -2.73 -26.72
N THR A 492 17.85 -3.14 -25.57
CA THR A 492 16.87 -4.25 -25.52
C THR A 492 15.59 -3.89 -26.29
N ILE A 493 15.08 -2.66 -26.16
CA ILE A 493 13.94 -2.16 -26.95
C ILE A 493 14.26 -2.15 -28.44
N THR A 494 15.43 -1.61 -28.83
CA THR A 494 15.83 -1.55 -30.24
C THR A 494 15.98 -2.95 -30.84
N GLY A 495 16.60 -3.88 -30.11
CA GLY A 495 16.74 -5.28 -30.51
C GLY A 495 15.38 -5.93 -30.77
N LEU A 496 14.43 -5.80 -29.82
CA LEU A 496 13.08 -6.34 -29.99
C LEU A 496 12.35 -5.75 -31.20
N GLN A 497 12.49 -4.43 -31.44
CA GLN A 497 11.87 -3.78 -32.60
C GLN A 497 12.45 -4.27 -33.93
N GLN A 498 13.76 -4.53 -34.00
CA GLN A 498 14.40 -5.10 -35.19
C GLN A 498 13.88 -6.51 -35.46
N VAL A 499 13.79 -7.35 -34.43
CA VAL A 499 13.21 -8.71 -34.54
C VAL A 499 11.77 -8.64 -35.06
N ALA A 500 10.94 -7.80 -34.45
CA ALA A 500 9.54 -7.64 -34.84
C ALA A 500 9.36 -7.14 -36.29
N ARG A 501 10.38 -6.45 -36.85
CA ARG A 501 10.41 -5.97 -38.24
C ARG A 501 11.02 -6.98 -39.23
N GLY A 502 11.40 -8.17 -38.78
CA GLY A 502 11.85 -9.27 -39.65
C GLY A 502 13.36 -9.39 -39.80
N ALA A 503 14.16 -8.94 -38.82
CA ALA A 503 15.62 -9.05 -38.84
C ALA A 503 16.19 -10.49 -38.75
N GLY A 504 15.33 -11.51 -38.69
CA GLY A 504 15.71 -12.93 -38.70
C GLY A 504 15.99 -13.54 -37.31
N PRO A 505 16.23 -14.86 -37.24
CA PRO A 505 16.48 -15.58 -35.99
C PRO A 505 17.72 -15.11 -35.24
N GLU A 506 18.82 -14.77 -35.93
CA GLU A 506 20.06 -14.35 -35.27
C GLU A 506 19.86 -13.05 -34.46
N ALA A 507 19.03 -12.13 -34.96
CA ALA A 507 18.68 -10.91 -34.23
C ALA A 507 17.86 -11.20 -32.96
N TYR A 508 17.02 -12.25 -32.98
CA TYR A 508 16.26 -12.67 -31.79
C TYR A 508 17.17 -13.34 -30.77
N GLU A 509 18.11 -14.18 -31.22
CA GLU A 509 19.10 -14.81 -30.34
C GLU A 509 19.95 -13.76 -29.62
N GLU A 510 20.41 -12.72 -30.33
CA GLU A 510 21.17 -11.63 -29.71
C GLU A 510 20.33 -10.81 -28.72
N PHE A 511 19.08 -10.48 -29.08
CA PHE A 511 18.14 -9.85 -28.16
C PHE A 511 17.90 -10.69 -26.91
N ALA A 512 17.62 -11.98 -27.08
CA ALA A 512 17.35 -12.92 -26.00
C ALA A 512 18.57 -13.13 -25.10
N ARG A 513 19.77 -13.27 -25.69
CA ARG A 513 21.05 -13.37 -24.97
C ARG A 513 21.24 -12.16 -24.07
N ARG A 514 21.08 -10.95 -24.60
CA ARG A 514 21.23 -9.71 -23.83
C ARG A 514 20.25 -9.63 -22.66
N VAL A 515 18.95 -9.85 -22.92
CA VAL A 515 17.92 -9.84 -21.87
C VAL A 515 18.19 -10.91 -20.81
N ASN A 516 18.65 -12.09 -21.21
CA ASN A 516 18.96 -13.18 -20.29
C ASN A 516 20.21 -12.89 -19.46
N GLU A 517 21.27 -12.34 -20.06
CA GLU A 517 22.49 -11.93 -19.34
C GLU A 517 22.20 -10.79 -18.35
N GLU A 518 21.40 -9.79 -18.74
CA GLU A 518 20.97 -8.70 -17.86
C GLU A 518 20.12 -9.22 -16.69
N ASN A 519 19.14 -10.10 -16.96
CA ASN A 519 18.34 -10.72 -15.92
C ASN A 519 19.18 -11.59 -14.97
N ALA A 520 20.03 -12.46 -15.51
CA ALA A 520 20.85 -13.41 -14.76
C ALA A 520 21.85 -12.71 -13.83
N SER A 521 22.25 -11.50 -14.20
CA SER A 521 23.31 -10.81 -13.49
C SER A 521 22.79 -9.84 -12.42
N HIS A 522 21.69 -9.09 -12.62
CA HIS A 522 21.45 -7.92 -11.73
C HIS A 522 20.02 -7.35 -11.62
N GLY A 523 18.94 -8.14 -11.41
CA GLY A 523 17.68 -7.43 -11.09
C GLY A 523 16.43 -8.19 -10.66
N MET A 524 16.30 -9.48 -10.98
CA MET A 524 15.06 -10.23 -10.74
C MET A 524 15.36 -11.60 -10.13
N LEU A 525 14.42 -12.15 -9.36
CA LEU A 525 14.59 -13.46 -8.71
C LEU A 525 14.86 -14.58 -9.72
N ARG A 526 14.16 -14.57 -10.86
CA ARG A 526 14.40 -15.53 -11.96
C ARG A 526 15.81 -15.51 -12.52
N GLY A 527 16.53 -14.40 -12.39
CA GLY A 527 17.93 -14.30 -12.78
C GLY A 527 18.86 -15.16 -11.94
N LEU A 528 18.50 -15.40 -10.68
CA LEU A 528 19.26 -16.21 -9.74
C LEU A 528 19.08 -17.72 -9.96
N MET A 529 18.20 -18.11 -10.89
CA MET A 529 17.87 -19.51 -11.18
C MET A 529 18.52 -19.95 -12.50
N ARG A 530 19.03 -21.19 -12.52
CA ARG A 530 19.48 -21.86 -13.75
C ARG A 530 18.71 -23.15 -13.96
N LEU A 531 18.39 -23.44 -15.22
CA LEU A 531 17.84 -24.74 -15.59
C LEU A 531 18.94 -25.80 -15.50
N ARG A 532 18.59 -26.97 -14.95
CA ARG A 532 19.47 -28.13 -14.97
C ARG A 532 19.46 -28.76 -16.37
N THR A 533 20.65 -28.90 -16.95
CA THR A 533 20.84 -29.39 -18.33
C THR A 533 21.59 -30.73 -18.37
N ASP A 534 21.62 -31.47 -17.26
CA ASP A 534 22.31 -32.77 -17.12
C ASP A 534 21.49 -33.96 -17.65
N GLN A 535 20.47 -33.71 -18.47
CA GLN A 535 19.64 -34.72 -19.13
C GLN A 535 20.04 -34.87 -20.60
N GLU A 536 19.77 -36.04 -21.18
CA GLU A 536 19.98 -36.27 -22.62
C GLU A 536 19.09 -35.32 -23.44
N PRO A 537 19.66 -34.48 -24.32
CA PRO A 537 18.87 -33.58 -25.15
C PRO A 537 17.96 -34.35 -26.12
N VAL A 538 16.72 -33.88 -26.29
CA VAL A 538 15.78 -34.40 -27.29
C VAL A 538 15.93 -33.66 -28.62
N SER A 539 15.51 -34.30 -29.72
CA SER A 539 15.44 -33.62 -31.02
C SER A 539 14.37 -32.52 -30.98
N LEU A 540 14.62 -31.39 -31.64
CA LEU A 540 13.62 -30.31 -31.76
C LEU A 540 12.34 -30.79 -32.44
N SER A 541 12.43 -31.81 -33.30
CA SER A 541 11.25 -32.46 -33.92
C SER A 541 10.29 -33.09 -32.92
N ASP A 542 10.79 -33.44 -31.74
CA ASP A 542 10.03 -34.13 -30.69
C ASP A 542 9.39 -33.13 -29.71
N VAL A 543 9.73 -31.84 -29.84
CA VAL A 543 9.17 -30.75 -29.04
C VAL A 543 7.83 -30.31 -29.60
N GLU A 544 6.90 -29.93 -28.73
CA GLU A 544 5.61 -29.35 -29.11
C GLU A 544 5.81 -28.18 -30.11
N PRO A 545 5.12 -28.16 -31.27
CA PRO A 545 5.30 -27.10 -32.25
C PRO A 545 4.99 -25.71 -31.70
N ALA A 546 5.71 -24.69 -32.15
CA ALA A 546 5.48 -23.29 -31.73
C ALA A 546 4.03 -22.81 -31.96
N ALA A 547 3.36 -23.31 -33.00
CA ALA A 547 1.96 -23.02 -33.30
C ALA A 547 0.97 -23.56 -32.24
N GLU A 548 1.35 -24.57 -31.46
CA GLU A 548 0.57 -25.06 -30.32
C GLU A 548 0.97 -24.34 -29.02
N ILE A 549 2.26 -24.09 -28.81
CA ILE A 549 2.76 -23.33 -27.65
C ILE A 549 2.15 -21.93 -27.58
N VAL A 550 2.08 -21.22 -28.71
CA VAL A 550 1.56 -19.84 -28.79
C VAL A 550 0.09 -19.73 -28.34
N LYS A 551 -0.68 -20.83 -28.38
CA LYS A 551 -2.07 -20.85 -27.89
C LYS A 551 -2.17 -20.70 -26.37
N ARG A 552 -1.07 -20.91 -25.65
CA ARG A 552 -0.93 -20.65 -24.20
C ARG A 552 -0.64 -19.17 -23.91
N PHE A 553 -0.25 -18.39 -24.91
CA PHE A 553 0.09 -16.98 -24.73
C PHE A 553 -1.16 -16.10 -24.77
N THR A 554 -1.16 -15.11 -23.88
CA THR A 554 -2.20 -14.09 -23.81
C THR A 554 -1.57 -12.72 -23.79
N THR A 555 -2.07 -11.78 -24.60
CA THR A 555 -1.65 -10.38 -24.43
C THR A 555 -2.22 -9.85 -23.12
N GLY A 556 -1.47 -8.96 -22.45
CA GLY A 556 -1.92 -8.32 -21.22
C GLY A 556 -3.26 -7.59 -21.37
N ALA A 557 -4.00 -7.49 -20.27
CA ALA A 557 -5.26 -6.76 -20.20
C ALA A 557 -5.00 -5.24 -20.21
N MET A 558 -5.06 -4.63 -21.40
CA MET A 558 -4.75 -3.21 -21.60
C MET A 558 -5.96 -2.50 -22.17
N SER A 559 -6.49 -1.51 -21.45
CA SER A 559 -7.78 -0.90 -21.82
C SER A 559 -7.70 -0.07 -23.09
N LEU A 560 -8.76 -0.14 -23.91
CA LEU A 560 -9.03 0.88 -24.92
C LEU A 560 -9.22 2.24 -24.23
N GLY A 561 -8.44 3.23 -24.63
CA GLY A 561 -8.28 4.52 -23.95
C GLY A 561 -6.93 4.65 -23.25
N SER A 562 -6.42 3.58 -22.62
CA SER A 562 -5.00 3.53 -22.24
C SER A 562 -4.13 3.38 -23.50
N LEU A 563 -4.49 2.44 -24.36
CA LEU A 563 -3.95 2.27 -25.71
C LEU A 563 -4.86 2.96 -26.74
N SER A 564 -4.30 3.24 -27.93
CA SER A 564 -5.10 3.63 -29.09
C SER A 564 -5.93 2.44 -29.61
N SER A 565 -6.97 2.73 -30.39
CA SER A 565 -7.79 1.71 -31.04
C SER A 565 -6.96 0.84 -31.99
N GLU A 566 -6.04 1.44 -32.73
CA GLU A 566 -5.16 0.73 -33.67
C GLU A 566 -4.26 -0.26 -32.94
N ALA A 567 -3.62 0.15 -31.84
CA ALA A 567 -2.78 -0.74 -31.04
C ALA A 567 -3.61 -1.88 -30.43
N HIS A 568 -4.78 -1.56 -29.87
CA HIS A 568 -5.65 -2.54 -29.22
C HIS A 568 -6.22 -3.56 -30.22
N GLU A 569 -6.65 -3.11 -31.41
CA GLU A 569 -7.18 -3.99 -32.45
C GLU A 569 -6.07 -4.82 -33.10
N THR A 570 -4.88 -4.26 -33.29
CA THR A 570 -3.72 -4.99 -33.82
C THR A 570 -3.36 -6.20 -32.94
N LEU A 571 -3.37 -6.03 -31.61
CA LEU A 571 -3.15 -7.14 -30.69
C LEU A 571 -4.22 -8.23 -30.81
N ALA A 572 -5.49 -7.84 -30.93
CA ALA A 572 -6.57 -8.81 -31.09
C ALA A 572 -6.47 -9.60 -32.40
N VAL A 573 -6.23 -8.91 -33.51
CA VAL A 573 -6.04 -9.55 -34.82
C VAL A 573 -4.84 -10.51 -34.78
N ALA A 574 -3.71 -10.08 -34.23
CA ALA A 574 -2.51 -10.90 -34.13
C ALA A 574 -2.77 -12.19 -33.33
N MET A 575 -3.36 -12.08 -32.13
CA MET A 575 -3.61 -13.25 -31.29
C MET A 575 -4.66 -14.20 -31.90
N ASN A 576 -5.70 -13.66 -32.53
CA ASN A 576 -6.71 -14.48 -33.21
C ASN A 576 -6.12 -15.24 -34.40
N ARG A 577 -5.22 -14.62 -35.18
CA ARG A 577 -4.50 -15.30 -36.27
C ARG A 577 -3.60 -16.42 -35.75
N LEU A 578 -2.96 -16.23 -34.60
CA LEU A 578 -2.05 -17.21 -33.98
C LEU A 578 -2.78 -18.29 -33.19
N GLY A 579 -4.08 -18.14 -32.92
CA GLY A 579 -4.85 -19.04 -32.04
C GLY A 579 -4.58 -18.84 -30.55
N GLY A 580 -3.86 -17.77 -30.17
CA GLY A 580 -3.74 -17.33 -28.79
C GLY A 580 -4.92 -16.44 -28.37
N ARG A 581 -4.78 -15.66 -27.29
CA ARG A 581 -5.87 -14.81 -26.80
C ARG A 581 -5.42 -13.37 -26.52
N SER A 582 -6.25 -12.40 -26.89
CA SER A 582 -6.12 -11.03 -26.42
C SER A 582 -7.16 -10.70 -25.36
N ASN A 583 -6.92 -9.63 -24.59
CA ASN A 583 -7.77 -9.20 -23.49
C ASN A 583 -8.14 -7.72 -23.64
N THR A 584 -9.42 -7.39 -23.45
CA THR A 584 -9.95 -6.02 -23.62
C THR A 584 -9.40 -4.99 -22.62
N GLY A 585 -8.86 -5.45 -21.49
CA GLY A 585 -8.73 -4.60 -20.32
C GLY A 585 -10.09 -4.03 -19.86
N GLU A 586 -10.04 -2.97 -19.07
CA GLU A 586 -11.22 -2.38 -18.41
C GLU A 586 -12.03 -1.40 -19.28
N GLY A 587 -11.72 -1.32 -20.58
CA GLY A 587 -12.17 -0.20 -21.41
C GLY A 587 -13.50 -0.40 -22.15
N GLY A 588 -14.12 -1.57 -21.99
CA GLY A 588 -15.15 -2.05 -22.90
C GLY A 588 -14.58 -2.48 -24.25
N GLU A 589 -15.45 -2.88 -25.18
CA GLU A 589 -15.08 -3.23 -26.55
C GLU A 589 -16.22 -2.86 -27.50
N ASP A 590 -15.89 -2.28 -28.65
CA ASP A 590 -16.89 -1.90 -29.65
C ASP A 590 -17.52 -3.16 -30.30
N PRO A 591 -18.87 -3.30 -30.28
CA PRO A 591 -19.55 -4.43 -30.92
C PRO A 591 -19.23 -4.65 -32.39
N ARG A 592 -18.79 -3.62 -33.13
CA ARG A 592 -18.35 -3.77 -34.53
C ARG A 592 -17.22 -4.79 -34.68
N ARG A 593 -16.45 -5.04 -33.61
CA ARG A 593 -15.31 -5.95 -33.59
C ARG A 593 -15.71 -7.43 -33.47
N PHE A 594 -16.98 -7.73 -33.17
CA PHE A 594 -17.44 -9.09 -32.89
C PHE A 594 -17.62 -9.92 -34.16
N ALA A 595 -17.83 -9.27 -35.30
CA ALA A 595 -17.84 -9.90 -36.61
C ALA A 595 -16.44 -9.84 -37.26
N PRO A 596 -16.06 -10.85 -38.07
CA PRO A 596 -14.87 -10.77 -38.90
C PRO A 596 -14.95 -9.64 -39.92
N ASP A 597 -13.82 -9.00 -40.19
CA ASP A 597 -13.62 -8.07 -41.30
C ASP A 597 -13.73 -8.80 -42.65
N PRO A 598 -13.95 -8.07 -43.78
CA PRO A 598 -14.00 -8.68 -45.11
C PRO A 598 -12.74 -9.46 -45.53
N ASN A 599 -11.59 -9.17 -44.93
CA ASN A 599 -10.33 -9.88 -45.18
C ASN A 599 -10.15 -11.15 -44.31
N GLY A 600 -11.14 -11.48 -43.47
CA GLY A 600 -11.13 -12.62 -42.55
C GLY A 600 -10.51 -12.33 -41.18
N ASP A 601 -9.99 -11.12 -40.93
CA ASP A 601 -9.45 -10.76 -39.62
C ASP A 601 -10.57 -10.61 -38.59
N LEU A 602 -10.33 -11.10 -37.38
CA LEU A 602 -11.23 -10.89 -36.26
C LEU A 602 -10.60 -9.93 -35.26
N ARG A 603 -11.27 -8.81 -35.00
CA ARG A 603 -10.82 -7.79 -34.04
C ARG A 603 -11.35 -8.02 -32.62
N ARG A 604 -12.22 -9.00 -32.42
CA ARG A 604 -12.79 -9.37 -31.12
C ARG A 604 -11.70 -9.87 -30.18
N SER A 605 -11.65 -9.36 -28.96
CA SER A 605 -10.78 -9.92 -27.94
C SER A 605 -11.42 -11.17 -27.33
N ALA A 606 -10.67 -12.27 -27.26
CA ALA A 606 -11.18 -13.53 -26.72
C ALA A 606 -11.48 -13.45 -25.21
N ILE A 607 -10.68 -12.66 -24.47
CA ILE A 607 -10.85 -12.42 -23.05
C ILE A 607 -11.48 -11.05 -22.83
N LYS A 608 -12.56 -11.00 -22.04
CA LYS A 608 -13.25 -9.78 -21.66
C LYS A 608 -13.14 -9.55 -20.15
N GLN A 609 -12.73 -8.37 -19.76
CA GLN A 609 -12.48 -8.04 -18.36
C GLN A 609 -13.72 -7.43 -17.70
N VAL A 610 -14.02 -7.88 -16.49
CA VAL A 610 -15.01 -7.31 -15.59
C VAL A 610 -14.24 -6.71 -14.41
N ALA A 611 -14.12 -5.39 -14.39
CA ALA A 611 -13.41 -4.62 -13.36
C ALA A 611 -14.37 -3.70 -12.58
N SER A 612 -13.92 -3.12 -11.48
CA SER A 612 -14.74 -2.35 -10.52
C SER A 612 -15.65 -1.30 -11.16
N GLY A 613 -15.15 -0.52 -12.12
CA GLY A 613 -15.94 0.52 -12.79
C GLY A 613 -17.02 0.02 -13.75
N ARG A 614 -17.05 -1.28 -14.09
CA ARG A 614 -17.98 -1.92 -15.04
C ARG A 614 -18.11 -1.20 -16.40
N PHE A 615 -17.08 -0.47 -16.81
CA PHE A 615 -17.09 0.27 -18.07
C PHE A 615 -17.28 -0.66 -19.27
N GLY A 616 -18.33 -0.39 -20.06
CA GLY A 616 -18.67 -1.17 -21.25
C GLY A 616 -19.08 -2.62 -20.99
N VAL A 617 -19.38 -2.99 -19.73
CA VAL A 617 -19.85 -4.33 -19.37
C VAL A 617 -21.36 -4.41 -19.63
N THR A 618 -21.72 -5.00 -20.75
CA THR A 618 -23.11 -5.23 -21.19
C THR A 618 -23.34 -6.72 -21.46
N THR A 619 -24.60 -7.17 -21.58
CA THR A 619 -24.89 -8.56 -21.96
C THR A 619 -24.25 -8.93 -23.30
N ASP A 620 -24.34 -8.05 -24.31
CA ASP A 620 -23.73 -8.26 -25.63
C ASP A 620 -22.20 -8.37 -25.54
N TYR A 621 -21.57 -7.57 -24.68
CA TYR A 621 -20.16 -7.72 -24.36
C TYR A 621 -19.88 -9.09 -23.74
N LEU A 622 -20.59 -9.49 -22.68
CA LEU A 622 -20.32 -10.73 -21.94
C LEU A 622 -20.49 -12.01 -22.79
N VAL A 623 -21.50 -12.07 -23.66
CA VAL A 623 -21.76 -13.26 -24.52
C VAL A 623 -20.75 -13.43 -25.65
N ASN A 624 -20.03 -12.36 -26.00
CA ASN A 624 -19.01 -12.35 -27.04
C ASN A 624 -17.59 -12.65 -26.52
N ALA A 625 -17.47 -13.30 -25.35
CA ALA A 625 -16.19 -13.74 -24.77
C ALA A 625 -16.05 -15.27 -24.80
N ASP A 626 -14.80 -15.73 -24.97
CA ASP A 626 -14.40 -17.11 -24.70
C ASP A 626 -13.97 -17.27 -23.23
N GLN A 627 -13.53 -16.18 -22.60
CA GLN A 627 -13.17 -16.12 -21.20
C GLN A 627 -13.56 -14.75 -20.61
N LEU A 628 -14.17 -14.75 -19.43
CA LEU A 628 -14.48 -13.57 -18.63
C LEU A 628 -13.46 -13.48 -17.49
N GLN A 629 -12.75 -12.37 -17.40
CA GLN A 629 -11.75 -12.15 -16.36
C GLN A 629 -12.25 -11.12 -15.34
N ILE A 630 -12.54 -11.57 -14.11
CA ILE A 630 -12.75 -10.69 -12.96
C ILE A 630 -11.39 -10.11 -12.56
N LYS A 631 -11.24 -8.79 -12.67
CA LYS A 631 -10.00 -8.10 -12.31
C LYS A 631 -10.09 -7.55 -10.90
N VAL A 632 -9.64 -8.33 -9.93
CA VAL A 632 -9.56 -7.90 -8.53
C VAL A 632 -8.44 -6.86 -8.37
N ALA A 633 -7.27 -7.12 -8.94
CA ALA A 633 -6.12 -6.21 -8.82
C ALA A 633 -5.20 -6.22 -10.05
N GLN A 634 -4.21 -5.33 -10.08
CA GLN A 634 -3.10 -5.34 -11.05
C GLN A 634 -1.78 -4.94 -10.37
N GLY A 635 -0.66 -5.48 -10.85
CA GLY A 635 0.68 -5.29 -10.23
C GLY A 635 1.12 -3.84 -10.05
N ALA A 636 0.84 -2.96 -11.01
CA ALA A 636 1.24 -1.56 -10.95
C ALA A 636 0.53 -0.70 -9.89
N LYS A 637 -0.61 -1.18 -9.36
CA LYS A 637 -1.44 -0.47 -8.38
C LYS A 637 -2.48 -1.40 -7.74
N PRO A 638 -2.03 -2.41 -6.99
CA PRO A 638 -2.94 -3.24 -6.26
C PRO A 638 -3.60 -2.45 -5.12
N GLY A 639 -4.83 -2.82 -4.76
CA GLY A 639 -5.65 -2.08 -3.80
C GLY A 639 -6.20 -0.74 -4.32
N GLU A 640 -6.09 -0.46 -5.63
CA GLU A 640 -6.56 0.78 -6.26
C GLU A 640 -7.30 0.53 -7.60
N GLY A 641 -8.11 1.51 -7.99
CA GLY A 641 -8.87 1.48 -9.25
C GLY A 641 -8.07 1.85 -10.50
N GLY A 642 -8.60 1.46 -11.66
CA GLY A 642 -8.18 1.95 -12.97
C GLY A 642 -8.24 3.47 -13.06
N GLN A 643 -7.31 4.09 -13.80
CA GLN A 643 -7.26 5.53 -14.00
C GLN A 643 -7.14 5.82 -15.49
N LEU A 644 -7.98 6.70 -16.00
CA LEU A 644 -7.89 7.21 -17.37
C LEU A 644 -8.05 8.74 -17.34
N PRO A 645 -6.98 9.50 -17.65
CA PRO A 645 -7.04 10.96 -17.65
C PRO A 645 -8.15 11.50 -18.56
N GLY A 646 -8.80 12.58 -18.12
CA GLY A 646 -9.96 13.17 -18.81
C GLY A 646 -9.74 13.47 -20.29
N HIS A 647 -8.57 14.01 -20.64
CA HIS A 647 -8.21 14.35 -22.02
C HIS A 647 -8.08 13.14 -22.97
N LYS A 648 -7.97 11.91 -22.43
CA LYS A 648 -7.98 10.66 -23.23
C LYS A 648 -9.39 10.11 -23.45
N ILE A 649 -10.40 10.70 -22.82
CA ILE A 649 -11.79 10.25 -22.90
C ILE A 649 -12.45 11.01 -24.05
N THR A 650 -12.15 10.54 -25.26
CA THR A 650 -12.76 11.02 -26.50
C THR A 650 -14.26 10.70 -26.53
N ALA A 651 -14.99 11.25 -27.50
CA ALA A 651 -16.41 10.93 -27.70
C ALA A 651 -16.65 9.41 -27.89
N GLU A 652 -15.73 8.74 -28.59
CA GLU A 652 -15.80 7.28 -28.78
C GLU A 652 -15.59 6.53 -27.46
N ILE A 653 -14.56 6.88 -26.68
CA ILE A 653 -14.30 6.26 -25.38
C ILE A 653 -15.46 6.52 -24.40
N GLY A 654 -15.97 7.76 -24.35
CA GLY A 654 -17.13 8.10 -23.53
C GLY A 654 -18.36 7.27 -23.90
N ARG A 655 -18.64 7.12 -25.21
CA ARG A 655 -19.74 6.26 -25.69
C ARG A 655 -19.56 4.80 -25.26
N LEU A 656 -18.38 4.21 -25.46
CA LEU A 656 -18.10 2.81 -25.14
C LEU A 656 -18.18 2.53 -23.63
N ARG A 657 -17.80 3.50 -22.81
CA ARG A 657 -17.81 3.37 -21.35
C ARG A 657 -19.10 3.83 -20.70
N HIS A 658 -20.06 4.35 -21.48
CA HIS A 658 -21.26 5.03 -20.98
C HIS A 658 -20.92 6.18 -20.01
N SER A 659 -19.87 6.93 -20.35
CA SER A 659 -19.34 8.03 -19.54
C SER A 659 -19.32 9.35 -20.31
N THR A 660 -19.11 10.45 -19.58
CA THR A 660 -19.03 11.79 -20.15
C THR A 660 -17.67 12.02 -20.81
N PRO A 661 -17.62 12.45 -22.10
CA PRO A 661 -16.36 12.83 -22.76
C PRO A 661 -15.61 13.93 -21.99
N GLY A 662 -14.29 13.84 -21.93
CA GLY A 662 -13.42 14.81 -21.24
C GLY A 662 -13.35 14.70 -19.72
N VAL A 663 -14.24 13.93 -19.07
CA VAL A 663 -14.28 13.77 -17.61
C VAL A 663 -13.40 12.60 -17.19
N GLU A 664 -12.40 12.83 -16.33
CA GLU A 664 -11.50 11.80 -15.83
C GLU A 664 -12.24 10.61 -15.18
N LEU A 665 -11.79 9.39 -15.50
CA LEU A 665 -12.34 8.16 -14.93
C LEU A 665 -11.35 7.54 -13.97
N ILE A 666 -11.65 7.65 -12.69
CA ILE A 666 -11.01 6.90 -11.61
C ILE A 666 -12.00 5.82 -11.19
N SER A 667 -11.70 4.56 -11.43
CA SER A 667 -12.59 3.47 -10.99
C SER A 667 -12.57 3.37 -9.45
N PRO A 668 -13.65 2.92 -8.81
CA PRO A 668 -13.58 2.54 -7.40
C PRO A 668 -12.46 1.51 -7.18
N PRO A 669 -11.71 1.57 -6.07
CA PRO A 669 -10.75 0.52 -5.72
C PRO A 669 -11.39 -0.86 -5.58
N PRO A 670 -12.49 -1.05 -4.82
CA PRO A 670 -13.13 -2.35 -4.73
C PRO A 670 -14.14 -2.58 -5.86
N HIS A 671 -14.46 -3.84 -6.07
CA HIS A 671 -15.73 -4.22 -6.67
C HIS A 671 -16.82 -4.07 -5.60
N HIS A 672 -17.82 -3.20 -5.82
CA HIS A 672 -18.91 -3.01 -4.85
C HIS A 672 -19.87 -4.22 -4.73
N ASP A 673 -19.68 -5.24 -5.56
CA ASP A 673 -20.32 -6.55 -5.51
C ASP A 673 -19.35 -7.67 -5.07
N ILE A 674 -18.17 -7.33 -4.53
CA ILE A 674 -17.22 -8.27 -3.95
C ILE A 674 -16.62 -7.67 -2.67
N TYR A 675 -17.23 -7.95 -1.51
CA TYR A 675 -16.70 -7.57 -0.20
C TYR A 675 -16.16 -8.75 0.62
N SER A 676 -16.28 -9.96 0.06
CA SER A 676 -15.86 -11.21 0.67
C SER A 676 -15.75 -12.31 -0.40
N ILE A 677 -15.28 -13.49 0.00
CA ILE A 677 -15.13 -14.63 -0.92
C ILE A 677 -16.47 -15.17 -1.42
N GLU A 678 -17.52 -15.12 -0.59
CA GLU A 678 -18.87 -15.50 -0.96
C GLU A 678 -19.48 -14.55 -2.00
N ASP A 679 -19.16 -13.25 -1.92
CA ASP A 679 -19.60 -12.27 -2.90
C ASP A 679 -18.89 -12.50 -4.26
N LEU A 680 -17.59 -12.84 -4.24
CA LEU A 680 -16.89 -13.26 -5.47
C LEU A 680 -17.55 -14.49 -6.09
N LYS A 681 -17.94 -15.48 -5.27
CA LYS A 681 -18.65 -16.67 -5.75
C LYS A 681 -19.97 -16.30 -6.41
N GLN A 682 -20.70 -15.32 -5.87
CA GLN A 682 -21.92 -14.81 -6.48
C GLN A 682 -21.64 -14.16 -7.84
N LEU A 683 -20.62 -13.31 -7.96
CA LEU A 683 -20.25 -12.72 -9.25
C LEU A 683 -19.85 -13.79 -10.28
N ILE A 684 -19.09 -14.81 -9.87
CA ILE A 684 -18.76 -15.95 -10.76
C ILE A 684 -20.04 -16.64 -11.25
N TYR A 685 -21.01 -16.86 -10.37
CA TYR A 685 -22.31 -17.43 -10.72
C TYR A 685 -23.05 -16.56 -11.74
N ASP A 686 -23.12 -15.24 -11.51
CA ASP A 686 -23.80 -14.29 -12.40
C ASP A 686 -23.17 -14.24 -13.80
N LEU A 687 -21.84 -14.25 -13.88
CA LEU A 687 -21.12 -14.27 -15.15
C LEU A 687 -21.35 -15.56 -15.93
N ARG A 688 -21.47 -16.71 -15.26
CA ARG A 688 -21.83 -17.99 -15.89
C ARG A 688 -23.28 -18.01 -16.35
N CYS A 689 -24.19 -17.36 -15.62
CA CYS A 689 -25.57 -17.18 -16.06
C CYS A 689 -25.64 -16.33 -17.34
N ALA A 690 -24.82 -15.28 -17.44
CA ALA A 690 -24.75 -14.42 -18.62
C ALA A 690 -24.10 -15.14 -19.82
N ASN A 691 -23.03 -15.91 -19.61
CA ASN A 691 -22.36 -16.67 -20.66
C ASN A 691 -21.92 -18.05 -20.15
N PRO A 692 -22.73 -19.11 -20.35
CA PRO A 692 -22.43 -20.45 -19.82
C PRO A 692 -21.26 -21.14 -20.55
N ARG A 693 -20.79 -20.61 -21.67
CA ARG A 693 -19.67 -21.16 -22.45
C ARG A 693 -18.33 -20.54 -22.10
N ALA A 694 -18.33 -19.35 -21.49
CA ALA A 694 -17.09 -18.67 -21.16
C ALA A 694 -16.41 -19.28 -19.93
N ARG A 695 -15.09 -19.38 -20.00
CA ARG A 695 -14.28 -19.65 -18.80
C ARG A 695 -14.27 -18.44 -17.88
N ILE A 696 -14.31 -18.64 -16.58
CA ILE A 696 -14.14 -17.56 -15.60
C ILE A 696 -12.70 -17.55 -15.11
N SER A 697 -12.08 -16.38 -15.13
CA SER A 697 -10.75 -16.15 -14.58
C SER A 697 -10.79 -15.07 -13.52
N VAL A 698 -10.00 -15.23 -12.47
CA VAL A 698 -9.79 -14.19 -11.46
C VAL A 698 -8.34 -13.75 -11.53
N LYS A 699 -8.13 -12.44 -11.70
CA LYS A 699 -6.80 -11.83 -11.74
C LYS A 699 -6.45 -11.26 -10.37
N LEU A 700 -5.47 -11.88 -9.73
CA LEU A 700 -4.88 -11.52 -8.45
C LEU A 700 -3.47 -10.93 -8.67
N VAL A 701 -2.91 -10.35 -7.61
CA VAL A 701 -1.54 -9.83 -7.58
C VAL A 701 -0.74 -10.59 -6.52
N SER A 702 0.52 -10.85 -6.84
CA SER A 702 1.46 -11.53 -5.95
C SER A 702 1.70 -10.68 -4.68
N GLU A 703 1.48 -11.31 -3.54
CA GLU A 703 1.84 -10.88 -2.19
C GLU A 703 1.84 -12.14 -1.31
N VAL A 704 2.36 -12.07 -0.09
CA VAL A 704 2.18 -13.13 0.90
C VAL A 704 0.69 -13.38 1.20
N GLY A 705 0.28 -14.64 1.24
CA GLY A 705 -1.10 -15.05 1.50
C GLY A 705 -1.96 -15.21 0.24
N VAL A 706 -1.43 -14.86 -0.95
CA VAL A 706 -2.14 -15.03 -2.22
C VAL A 706 -2.52 -16.48 -2.49
N GLY A 707 -1.76 -17.47 -1.98
CA GLY A 707 -2.10 -18.88 -2.12
C GLY A 707 -3.40 -19.24 -1.41
N THR A 708 -3.61 -18.72 -0.20
CA THR A 708 -4.86 -18.88 0.57
C THR A 708 -6.03 -18.24 -0.17
N VAL A 709 -5.84 -17.03 -0.70
CA VAL A 709 -6.85 -16.34 -1.52
C VAL A 709 -7.19 -17.18 -2.77
N ALA A 710 -6.18 -17.70 -3.46
CA ALA A 710 -6.36 -18.53 -4.65
C ALA A 710 -7.12 -19.83 -4.36
N ALA A 711 -6.90 -20.47 -3.22
CA ALA A 711 -7.68 -21.62 -2.78
C ALA A 711 -9.17 -21.26 -2.58
N GLY A 712 -9.45 -20.10 -1.98
CA GLY A 712 -10.80 -19.54 -1.90
C GLY A 712 -11.43 -19.33 -3.27
N VAL A 713 -10.69 -18.70 -4.19
CA VAL A 713 -11.10 -18.45 -5.58
C VAL A 713 -11.42 -19.74 -6.34
N ALA A 714 -10.62 -20.80 -6.15
CA ALA A 714 -10.88 -22.11 -6.73
C ALA A 714 -12.18 -22.71 -6.17
N LYS A 715 -12.39 -22.65 -4.85
CA LYS A 715 -13.65 -23.08 -4.20
C LYS A 715 -14.86 -22.24 -4.60
N ALA A 716 -14.66 -21.00 -5.01
CA ALA A 716 -15.68 -20.13 -5.61
C ALA A 716 -16.02 -20.49 -7.07
N ASN A 717 -15.44 -21.58 -7.61
CA ASN A 717 -15.72 -22.14 -8.93
C ASN A 717 -15.15 -21.31 -10.10
N SER A 718 -13.96 -20.71 -9.92
CA SER A 718 -13.19 -20.11 -11.01
C SER A 718 -12.48 -21.18 -11.86
N ASP A 719 -12.39 -20.99 -13.19
CA ASP A 719 -11.71 -21.91 -14.11
C ASP A 719 -10.22 -21.58 -14.31
N HIS A 720 -9.77 -20.43 -13.81
CA HIS A 720 -8.41 -19.92 -13.99
C HIS A 720 -8.06 -18.86 -12.94
N VAL A 721 -6.89 -18.97 -12.32
CA VAL A 721 -6.32 -17.94 -11.44
C VAL A 721 -5.09 -17.36 -12.14
N LEU A 722 -5.08 -16.04 -12.31
CA LEU A 722 -3.92 -15.32 -12.85
C LEU A 722 -3.21 -14.60 -11.70
N ILE A 723 -1.92 -14.88 -11.51
CA ILE A 723 -1.07 -14.16 -10.55
C ILE A 723 -0.23 -13.12 -11.32
N SER A 724 -0.43 -11.84 -11.01
CA SER A 724 0.37 -10.75 -11.58
C SER A 724 1.52 -10.37 -10.65
N GLY A 725 2.72 -10.16 -11.19
CA GLY A 725 3.84 -9.59 -10.42
C GLY A 725 3.71 -8.08 -10.25
N HIS A 726 4.47 -7.53 -9.29
CA HIS A 726 4.57 -6.08 -9.05
C HIS A 726 5.09 -5.30 -10.27
N ASP A 727 5.78 -5.97 -11.19
CA ASP A 727 6.43 -5.42 -12.37
C ASP A 727 5.46 -5.18 -13.55
N GLY A 728 4.18 -5.56 -13.40
CA GLY A 728 3.17 -5.35 -14.43
C GLY A 728 2.95 -3.88 -14.79
N GLY A 729 2.78 -3.58 -16.09
CA GLY A 729 2.61 -2.21 -16.58
C GLY A 729 1.22 -1.58 -16.38
N THR A 730 1.16 -0.24 -16.47
CA THR A 730 -0.09 0.54 -16.45
C THR A 730 -0.03 1.76 -17.38
N GLY A 731 -1.20 2.23 -17.83
CA GLY A 731 -1.30 3.50 -18.56
C GLY A 731 -1.25 4.73 -17.65
N ALA A 732 -1.64 4.59 -16.37
CA ALA A 732 -1.60 5.64 -15.36
C ALA A 732 -1.67 5.03 -13.95
N SER A 733 -0.77 5.42 -13.05
CA SER A 733 -0.76 5.02 -11.65
C SER A 733 0.07 5.98 -10.79
N PRO A 734 -0.27 6.19 -9.51
CA PRO A 734 0.63 6.85 -8.56
C PRO A 734 1.99 6.18 -8.53
N LEU A 735 3.06 6.97 -8.48
CA LEU A 735 4.44 6.45 -8.42
C LEU A 735 4.68 5.58 -7.18
N THR A 736 4.09 5.96 -6.04
CA THR A 736 4.17 5.21 -4.78
C THR A 736 3.70 3.75 -4.98
N SER A 737 2.58 3.55 -5.66
CA SER A 737 2.00 2.23 -5.87
C SER A 737 2.76 1.41 -6.91
N LEU A 738 3.30 2.07 -7.94
CA LEU A 738 4.16 1.42 -8.93
C LEU A 738 5.41 0.82 -8.29
N LYS A 739 6.05 1.53 -7.35
CA LYS A 739 7.33 1.11 -6.76
C LYS A 739 7.21 0.22 -5.54
N HIS A 740 6.15 0.41 -4.75
CA HIS A 740 6.12 -0.12 -3.38
C HIS A 740 4.99 -1.08 -3.08
N ALA A 741 4.13 -1.44 -4.04
CA ALA A 741 3.00 -2.35 -3.77
C ALA A 741 3.08 -3.61 -4.64
N GLY A 742 2.82 -4.77 -4.02
CA GLY A 742 2.97 -6.08 -4.66
C GLY A 742 4.38 -6.67 -4.58
N ALA A 743 4.46 -7.98 -4.78
CA ALA A 743 5.67 -8.79 -4.73
C ALA A 743 6.01 -9.40 -6.10
N PRO A 744 7.22 -9.96 -6.28
CA PRO A 744 7.60 -10.66 -7.50
C PRO A 744 6.64 -11.82 -7.80
N TRP A 745 6.32 -12.07 -9.07
CA TRP A 745 5.38 -13.12 -9.42
C TRP A 745 5.95 -14.51 -9.12
N GLU A 746 7.28 -14.67 -9.10
CA GLU A 746 7.94 -15.93 -8.75
C GLU A 746 7.49 -16.43 -7.36
N LEU A 747 7.33 -15.51 -6.40
CA LEU A 747 6.87 -15.81 -5.05
C LEU A 747 5.39 -16.21 -5.02
N GLY A 748 4.51 -15.35 -5.55
CA GLY A 748 3.07 -15.58 -5.49
C GLY A 748 2.62 -16.76 -6.35
N LEU A 749 3.27 -16.99 -7.50
CA LEU A 749 2.99 -18.15 -8.35
C LEU A 749 3.38 -19.46 -7.64
N ALA A 750 4.56 -19.50 -7.01
CA ALA A 750 5.00 -20.66 -6.24
C ALA A 750 4.07 -20.93 -5.05
N GLU A 751 3.72 -19.90 -4.27
CA GLU A 751 2.79 -20.03 -3.14
C GLU A 751 1.41 -20.52 -3.58
N THR A 752 0.88 -19.98 -4.67
CA THR A 752 -0.40 -20.40 -5.26
C THR A 752 -0.36 -21.86 -5.67
N GLN A 753 0.70 -22.28 -6.38
CA GLN A 753 0.85 -23.65 -6.87
C GLN A 753 1.08 -24.67 -5.75
N GLN A 754 1.70 -24.27 -4.64
CA GLN A 754 1.92 -25.13 -3.47
C GLN A 754 0.66 -25.29 -2.61
N THR A 755 -0.20 -24.28 -2.60
CA THR A 755 -1.43 -24.26 -1.78
C THR A 755 -2.60 -24.98 -2.46
N LEU A 756 -2.72 -24.84 -3.80
CA LEU A 756 -3.70 -25.55 -4.63
C LEU A 756 -3.31 -27.01 -4.85
#